data_AF-G9ZW34-F1
#
_entry.id   AF-G9ZW34-F1
#
_cell.length_a   1.000
_cell.length_b   1.000
_cell.length_c   1.000
_cell.angle_alpha   90.00
_cell.angle_beta   90.00
_cell.angle_gamma   90.00
#
_symmetry.space_group_name_H-M   'P 1'
#
loop_
_entity.id
_entity.type
_entity.pdbx_description
1 polymer ?
#
loop_
_entity_poly.entity_id
_entity_poly.type
_entity_poly.pdbx_seq_one_letter_code
_entity_poly.pdbx_strand_id
1 'polypeptide(L)'
;MAAPADDSDTLLARAEAFRANREWLAAAEAYRAYLALRPDDWGILVQEGHCLEEGGKVAEALARYREAEAYAPEDADLQVQIGHAQKVLGRWHEAARTYRRALAMNPASQAARIETAATAEWLTGPEIDAADRAALSPAQDSDPRFAPFRPAPQPAPGPNTINLVLDITDLLHYFTDRRTPTGIQRVQSGIITRALASPAPDMAITLAFFDNRLRVWKPLDRNAFARLCALSATGSDPEEGEWIQLRDAIRRRLNATPALRFPANAMLVNLGNSWSLTDYFRALRQVQREQGVRYVPFVHDCVPLIVPEHCLSTLVHSYVRWFSALGLHAHGLLCNSENTRRDVREHTEALGAGLTPPAHVVRLDADPRGLLPPRQSEAQSEALRDLRPGESFALFVATLESRKNHLLVFSAWLQLLRQHGPDAIPRLVCVGKPGWHSEAALNLLNTSPELGRHVLMLPHVSDQELDALYESCTFTVYNSHYEGWGLPITEALAHGKVTVTPRHSALVEAGGEVATYFTPQSLPDLTATLEKVILDPAYRAAQEQRIRAQDRPRTWDAVKDDALAAIRQLASLPARPVAEAAPLALGQTYALRRMESPTPALAPAMADLIRDGSGWYPLENWGVSTMAGIATLRLPLPPGADAPLRACLTLRAPADMEVEFRFHTPGGPTSTFLVTLQAGETQTCLFDLPAPSGPTLVLDIDSGEGQYALQFGEARRLGVGLINLMLCRLEDHAARITFLEDHSFNTVLPATP
;
A
#
# COMPACT_ATOMS: atom_id res chain seq x y z
N MET A 1 46.16 -31.89 9.29
CA MET A 1 44.95 -32.71 9.08
C MET A 1 43.88 -31.80 8.56
N ALA A 2 43.56 -31.87 7.26
CA ALA A 2 42.39 -31.19 6.71
C ALA A 2 41.13 -31.85 7.30
N ALA A 3 40.12 -31.05 7.64
CA ALA A 3 38.80 -31.58 8.01
C ALA A 3 38.29 -32.50 6.89
N PRO A 4 37.56 -33.59 7.20
CA PRO A 4 36.95 -34.40 6.16
C PRO A 4 36.07 -33.48 5.29
N ALA A 5 36.24 -33.55 3.97
CA ALA A 5 35.34 -32.86 3.06
C ALA A 5 33.94 -33.44 3.29
N ASP A 6 33.00 -32.60 3.71
CA ASP A 6 31.60 -32.99 3.88
C ASP A 6 31.11 -33.60 2.55
N ASP A 7 30.46 -34.76 2.63
CA ASP A 7 29.83 -35.36 1.45
C ASP A 7 28.61 -34.53 1.00
N SER A 8 28.13 -34.78 -0.22
CA SER A 8 27.03 -34.00 -0.80
C SER A 8 25.77 -34.04 0.07
N ASP A 9 25.48 -35.19 0.70
CA ASP A 9 24.27 -35.37 1.49
C ASP A 9 24.34 -34.58 2.81
N THR A 10 25.52 -34.54 3.44
CA THR A 10 25.77 -33.71 4.62
C THR A 10 25.69 -32.22 4.30
N LEU A 11 26.25 -31.79 3.15
CA LEU A 11 26.18 -30.41 2.70
C LEU A 11 24.72 -29.98 2.40
N LEU A 12 23.95 -30.85 1.75
CA LEU A 12 22.55 -30.59 1.45
C LEU A 12 21.70 -30.51 2.73
N ALA A 13 21.86 -31.47 3.65
CA ALA A 13 21.16 -31.46 4.93
C ALA A 13 21.50 -30.21 5.76
N ARG A 14 22.76 -29.74 5.72
CA ARG A 14 23.18 -28.50 6.36
C ARG A 14 22.55 -27.27 5.71
N ALA A 15 22.49 -27.22 4.38
CA ALA A 15 21.83 -26.15 3.66
C ALA A 15 20.33 -26.08 3.99
N GLU A 16 19.66 -27.23 4.06
CA GLU A 16 18.27 -27.33 4.49
C GLU A 16 18.05 -26.90 5.94
N ALA A 17 18.98 -27.23 6.84
CA ALA A 17 18.93 -26.79 8.24
C ALA A 17 19.08 -25.26 8.37
N PHE A 18 20.05 -24.65 7.67
CA PHE A 18 20.18 -23.19 7.63
C PHE A 18 18.95 -22.52 7.02
N ARG A 19 18.39 -23.11 5.96
CA ARG A 19 17.16 -22.63 5.33
C ARG A 19 15.98 -22.72 6.29
N ALA A 20 15.84 -23.81 7.05
CA ALA A 20 14.81 -23.98 8.07
C ALA A 20 14.94 -22.95 9.21
N ASN A 21 16.17 -22.57 9.56
CA ASN A 21 16.47 -21.52 10.55
C ASN A 21 16.41 -20.08 9.98
N ARG A 22 16.08 -19.92 8.69
CA ARG A 22 16.06 -18.63 7.97
C ARG A 22 17.42 -17.92 7.91
N GLU A 23 18.51 -18.67 8.03
CA GLU A 23 19.86 -18.19 7.82
C GLU A 23 20.16 -18.19 6.31
N TRP A 24 19.44 -17.35 5.56
CA TRP A 24 19.32 -17.45 4.10
C TRP A 24 20.67 -17.40 3.36
N LEU A 25 21.57 -16.50 3.76
CA LEU A 25 22.87 -16.38 3.13
C LEU A 25 23.78 -17.59 3.45
N ALA A 26 23.67 -18.14 4.65
CA ALA A 26 24.40 -19.36 5.04
C ALA A 26 23.84 -20.60 4.32
N ALA A 27 22.51 -20.65 4.14
CA ALA A 27 21.85 -21.68 3.33
C ALA A 27 22.30 -21.61 1.86
N ALA A 28 22.33 -20.42 1.27
CA ALA A 28 22.84 -20.22 -0.08
C ALA A 28 24.31 -20.64 -0.24
N GLU A 29 25.16 -20.31 0.74
CA GLU A 29 26.57 -20.74 0.74
C GLU A 29 26.71 -22.27 0.85
N ALA A 30 25.90 -22.91 1.69
CA ALA A 30 25.88 -24.37 1.82
C ALA A 30 25.33 -25.05 0.56
N TYR A 31 24.28 -24.52 -0.08
CA TYR A 31 23.79 -24.99 -1.38
C TYR A 31 24.86 -24.83 -2.46
N ARG A 32 25.61 -23.71 -2.47
CA ARG A 32 26.72 -23.50 -3.40
C ARG A 32 27.84 -24.52 -3.21
N ALA A 33 28.17 -24.87 -1.97
CA ALA A 33 29.14 -25.92 -1.65
C ALA A 33 28.66 -27.30 -2.15
N TYR A 34 27.37 -27.61 -2.02
CA TYR A 34 26.76 -28.80 -2.61
C TYR A 34 26.86 -28.80 -4.15
N LEU A 35 26.51 -27.69 -4.79
CA LEU A 35 26.52 -27.54 -6.24
C LEU A 35 27.94 -27.62 -6.84
N ALA A 36 28.98 -27.32 -6.06
CA ALA A 36 30.36 -27.57 -6.48
C ALA A 36 30.66 -29.07 -6.68
N LEU A 37 29.93 -29.96 -5.98
CA LEU A 37 30.03 -31.42 -6.12
C LEU A 37 28.98 -31.97 -7.11
N ARG A 38 27.84 -31.28 -7.25
CA ARG A 38 26.69 -31.66 -8.11
C ARG A 38 26.23 -30.44 -8.95
N PRO A 39 27.00 -30.02 -9.96
CA PRO A 39 26.74 -28.77 -10.68
C PRO A 39 25.52 -28.80 -11.60
N ASP A 40 25.00 -29.98 -11.91
CA ASP A 40 23.84 -30.21 -12.79
C ASP A 40 22.50 -30.30 -12.04
N ASP A 41 22.51 -30.19 -10.70
CA ASP A 41 21.31 -30.20 -9.89
C ASP A 41 20.59 -28.84 -9.93
N TRP A 42 19.90 -28.61 -11.04
CA TRP A 42 19.19 -27.35 -11.29
C TRP A 42 18.10 -27.05 -10.26
N GLY A 43 17.52 -28.08 -9.63
CA GLY A 43 16.56 -27.88 -8.54
C GLY A 43 17.21 -27.18 -7.35
N ILE A 44 18.46 -27.53 -7.03
CA ILE A 44 19.23 -26.88 -5.97
C ILE A 44 19.78 -25.51 -6.40
N LEU A 45 20.09 -25.29 -7.69
CA LEU A 45 20.38 -23.94 -8.20
C LEU A 45 19.21 -22.98 -7.96
N VAL A 46 17.97 -23.45 -8.13
CA VAL A 46 16.76 -22.67 -7.81
C VAL A 46 16.64 -22.42 -6.31
N GLN A 47 16.92 -23.41 -5.46
CA GLN A 47 16.89 -23.21 -3.99
C GLN A 47 17.98 -22.26 -3.49
N GLU A 48 19.18 -22.29 -4.07
CA GLU A 48 20.20 -21.27 -3.81
C GLU A 48 19.69 -19.89 -4.23
N GLY A 49 19.07 -19.79 -5.41
CA GLY A 49 18.42 -18.56 -5.89
C GLY A 49 17.39 -18.00 -4.90
N HIS A 50 16.45 -18.82 -4.42
CA HIS A 50 15.46 -18.41 -3.42
C HIS A 50 16.13 -17.91 -2.13
N CYS A 51 17.16 -18.62 -1.64
CA CYS A 51 17.89 -18.20 -0.45
C CYS A 51 18.65 -16.88 -0.65
N LEU A 52 19.20 -16.64 -1.84
CA LEU A 52 19.84 -15.36 -2.17
C LEU A 52 18.82 -14.23 -2.26
N GLU A 53 17.63 -14.49 -2.82
CA GLU A 53 16.55 -13.51 -2.92
C GLU A 53 16.03 -13.10 -1.55
N GLU A 54 15.74 -14.07 -0.67
CA GLU A 54 15.37 -13.85 0.74
C GLU A 54 16.49 -13.18 1.56
N GLY A 55 17.75 -13.43 1.18
CA GLY A 55 18.93 -12.74 1.72
C GLY A 55 19.16 -11.33 1.16
N GLY A 56 18.26 -10.82 0.31
CA GLY A 56 18.34 -9.48 -0.30
C GLY A 56 19.32 -9.36 -1.48
N LYS A 57 19.93 -10.47 -1.92
CA LYS A 57 20.88 -10.55 -3.03
C LYS A 57 20.19 -10.93 -4.34
N VAL A 58 19.14 -10.19 -4.70
CA VAL A 58 18.25 -10.50 -5.85
C VAL A 58 18.99 -10.58 -7.20
N ALA A 59 20.06 -9.80 -7.39
CA ALA A 59 20.88 -9.88 -8.61
C ALA A 59 21.67 -11.19 -8.71
N GLU A 60 22.16 -11.72 -7.57
CA GLU A 60 22.83 -13.02 -7.51
C GLU A 60 21.80 -14.15 -7.67
N ALA A 61 20.60 -14.00 -7.10
CA ALA A 61 19.49 -14.93 -7.28
C ALA A 61 19.09 -15.06 -8.76
N LEU A 62 18.91 -13.93 -9.46
CA LEU A 62 18.62 -13.92 -10.90
C LEU A 62 19.70 -14.64 -11.72
N ALA A 63 20.97 -14.51 -11.34
CA ALA A 63 22.06 -15.23 -12.00
C ALA A 63 21.94 -16.76 -11.80
N ARG A 64 21.58 -17.21 -10.59
CA ARG A 64 21.33 -18.64 -10.30
C ARG A 64 20.10 -19.17 -11.04
N TYR A 65 19.01 -18.41 -11.11
CA TYR A 65 17.84 -18.81 -11.90
C TYR A 65 18.14 -18.92 -13.40
N ARG A 66 18.96 -18.01 -13.95
CA ARG A 66 19.42 -18.09 -15.36
C ARG A 66 20.36 -19.27 -15.61
N GLU A 67 21.15 -19.66 -14.62
CA GLU A 67 21.98 -20.86 -14.69
C GLU A 67 21.11 -22.12 -14.65
N ALA A 68 20.10 -22.18 -13.76
CA ALA A 68 19.10 -23.24 -13.76
C ALA A 68 18.31 -23.31 -15.07
N GLU A 69 18.01 -22.17 -15.70
CA GLU A 69 17.31 -22.10 -17.00
C GLU A 69 18.10 -22.77 -18.12
N ALA A 70 19.44 -22.78 -18.06
CA ALA A 70 20.26 -23.48 -19.04
C ALA A 70 20.05 -25.01 -19.00
N TYR A 71 19.67 -25.55 -17.83
CA TYR A 71 19.36 -26.97 -17.63
C TYR A 71 17.87 -27.29 -17.82
N ALA A 72 16.98 -26.35 -17.48
CA ALA A 72 15.52 -26.49 -17.57
C ALA A 72 14.85 -25.32 -18.32
N PRO A 73 15.10 -25.15 -19.63
CA PRO A 73 14.63 -23.97 -20.39
C PRO A 73 13.12 -23.93 -20.65
N GLU A 74 12.42 -25.03 -20.40
CA GLU A 74 10.96 -25.19 -20.58
C GLU A 74 10.18 -25.20 -19.26
N ASP A 75 10.85 -25.00 -18.12
CA ASP A 75 10.19 -24.94 -16.81
C ASP A 75 9.48 -23.59 -16.62
N ALA A 76 8.16 -23.61 -16.62
CA ALA A 76 7.33 -22.41 -16.53
C ALA A 76 7.42 -21.72 -15.16
N ASP A 77 7.60 -22.48 -14.07
CA ASP A 77 7.68 -21.93 -12.72
C ASP A 77 9.02 -21.24 -12.49
N LEU A 78 10.11 -21.79 -13.04
CA LEU A 78 11.41 -21.13 -13.10
C LEU A 78 11.35 -19.81 -13.88
N GLN A 79 10.63 -19.75 -15.00
CA GLN A 79 10.42 -18.49 -15.71
C GLN A 79 9.66 -17.47 -14.85
N VAL A 80 8.70 -17.89 -14.03
CA VAL A 80 8.03 -17.00 -13.08
C VAL A 80 9.03 -16.43 -12.07
N GLN A 81 9.91 -17.26 -11.48
CA GLN A 81 10.94 -16.79 -10.54
C GLN A 81 11.93 -15.80 -11.18
N ILE A 82 12.36 -16.06 -12.42
CA ILE A 82 13.18 -15.12 -13.20
C ILE A 82 12.45 -13.79 -13.38
N GLY A 83 11.16 -13.85 -13.73
CA GLY A 83 10.31 -12.67 -13.87
C GLY A 83 10.18 -11.88 -12.57
N HIS A 84 10.03 -12.55 -11.43
CA HIS A 84 9.94 -11.93 -10.11
C HIS A 84 11.25 -11.23 -9.73
N ALA A 85 12.38 -11.90 -9.87
CA ALA A 85 13.68 -11.30 -9.61
C ALA A 85 13.95 -10.09 -10.53
N GLN A 86 13.58 -10.17 -11.82
CA GLN A 86 13.65 -9.04 -12.76
C GLN A 86 12.76 -7.88 -12.34
N LYS A 87 11.53 -8.15 -11.89
CA LYS A 87 10.56 -7.16 -11.38
C LYS A 87 11.13 -6.45 -10.15
N VAL A 88 11.66 -7.19 -9.18
CA VAL A 88 12.28 -6.59 -7.96
C VAL A 88 13.51 -5.75 -8.28
N LEU A 89 14.29 -6.14 -9.30
CA LEU A 89 15.44 -5.37 -9.79
C LEU A 89 15.07 -4.17 -10.66
N GLY A 90 13.77 -3.91 -10.89
CA GLY A 90 13.29 -2.80 -11.71
C GLY A 90 13.36 -3.03 -13.22
N ARG A 91 13.59 -4.26 -13.67
CA ARG A 91 13.68 -4.66 -15.08
C ARG A 91 12.30 -5.00 -15.65
N TRP A 92 11.37 -4.06 -15.58
CA TRP A 92 9.93 -4.30 -15.79
C TRP A 92 9.60 -4.88 -17.18
N HIS A 93 10.27 -4.41 -18.24
CA HIS A 93 10.06 -4.92 -19.60
C HIS A 93 10.60 -6.34 -19.81
N GLU A 94 11.70 -6.69 -19.15
CA GLU A 94 12.21 -8.06 -19.15
C GLU A 94 11.26 -8.97 -18.38
N ALA A 95 10.86 -8.56 -17.17
CA ALA A 95 9.91 -9.30 -16.34
C ALA A 95 8.61 -9.59 -17.10
N ALA A 96 8.04 -8.59 -17.76
CA ALA A 96 6.80 -8.73 -18.53
C ALA A 96 6.92 -9.73 -19.68
N ARG A 97 8.05 -9.73 -20.41
CA ARG A 97 8.33 -10.72 -21.46
C ARG A 97 8.53 -12.11 -20.87
N THR A 98 9.22 -12.22 -19.74
CA THR A 98 9.46 -13.49 -19.05
C THR A 98 8.16 -14.10 -18.54
N TYR A 99 7.24 -13.32 -17.96
CA TYR A 99 5.92 -13.80 -17.56
C TYR A 99 5.07 -14.25 -18.75
N ARG A 100 5.09 -13.52 -19.88
CA ARG A 100 4.44 -13.98 -21.11
C ARG A 100 5.00 -15.30 -21.61
N ARG A 101 6.31 -15.49 -21.52
CA ARG A 101 6.96 -16.76 -21.88
C ARG A 101 6.54 -17.88 -20.94
N ALA A 102 6.50 -17.63 -19.62
CA ALA A 102 6.00 -18.58 -18.64
C ALA A 102 4.54 -19.00 -18.92
N LEU A 103 3.68 -18.03 -19.29
CA LEU A 103 2.28 -18.29 -19.63
C LEU A 103 2.13 -19.05 -20.95
N ALA A 104 2.98 -18.78 -21.93
CA ALA A 104 2.99 -19.54 -23.19
C ALA A 104 3.44 -21.00 -22.97
N MET A 105 4.39 -21.24 -22.06
CA MET A 105 4.86 -22.58 -21.69
C MET A 105 3.82 -23.37 -20.90
N ASN A 106 3.17 -22.73 -19.93
CA ASN A 106 2.09 -23.33 -19.16
C ASN A 106 0.86 -22.38 -19.11
N PRO A 107 -0.07 -22.50 -20.07
CA PRO A 107 -1.27 -21.68 -20.10
C PRO A 107 -2.18 -21.86 -18.87
N ALA A 108 -2.04 -22.97 -18.12
CA ALA A 108 -2.76 -23.23 -16.89
C ALA A 108 -2.11 -22.60 -15.64
N SER A 109 -0.87 -22.10 -15.75
CA SER A 109 -0.17 -21.46 -14.62
C SER A 109 -0.86 -20.17 -14.21
N GLN A 110 -1.43 -20.18 -13.00
CA GLN A 110 -2.12 -19.03 -12.43
C GLN A 110 -1.13 -17.89 -12.15
N ALA A 111 0.06 -18.20 -11.62
CA ALA A 111 1.09 -17.20 -11.34
C ALA A 111 1.56 -16.48 -12.61
N ALA A 112 1.81 -17.23 -13.69
CA ALA A 112 2.23 -16.65 -14.97
C ALA A 112 1.13 -15.79 -15.62
N ARG A 113 -0.14 -16.18 -15.47
CA ARG A 113 -1.28 -15.42 -16.01
C ARG A 113 -1.49 -14.11 -15.27
N ILE A 114 -1.45 -14.14 -13.94
CA ILE A 114 -1.56 -12.97 -13.07
C ILE A 114 -0.45 -11.98 -13.40
N GLU A 115 0.80 -12.43 -13.40
CA GLU A 115 1.93 -11.54 -13.66
C GLU A 115 1.94 -11.06 -15.11
N THR A 116 1.56 -11.87 -16.10
CA THR A 116 1.40 -11.40 -17.48
C THR A 116 0.36 -10.28 -17.59
N ALA A 117 -0.80 -10.42 -16.93
CA ALA A 117 -1.83 -9.40 -16.94
C ALA A 117 -1.39 -8.12 -16.20
N ALA A 118 -0.76 -8.26 -15.04
CA ALA A 118 -0.26 -7.15 -14.22
C ALA A 118 0.89 -6.38 -14.90
N THR A 119 1.62 -7.05 -15.79
CA THR A 119 2.77 -6.47 -16.50
C THR A 119 2.48 -6.12 -17.96
N ALA A 120 1.28 -6.41 -18.47
CA ALA A 120 0.87 -6.13 -19.85
C ALA A 120 1.03 -4.64 -20.21
N GLU A 121 0.78 -3.76 -19.25
CA GLU A 121 0.88 -2.31 -19.42
C GLU A 121 2.34 -1.82 -19.52
N TRP A 122 3.29 -2.55 -18.93
CA TRP A 122 4.73 -2.22 -18.96
C TRP A 122 5.35 -2.42 -20.33
N LEU A 123 4.62 -3.03 -21.25
CA LEU A 123 5.09 -3.28 -22.62
C LEU A 123 4.65 -2.14 -23.56
N THR A 124 3.86 -1.17 -23.09
CA THR A 124 3.36 -0.08 -23.94
C THR A 124 4.39 1.06 -24.09
N GLY A 125 5.34 0.85 -24.99
CA GLY A 125 6.33 1.83 -25.47
C GLY A 125 6.41 1.89 -27.00
N PRO A 126 7.17 2.83 -27.59
CA PRO A 126 7.24 3.02 -29.04
C PRO A 126 7.85 1.85 -29.83
N GLU A 127 8.49 0.88 -29.16
CA GLU A 127 9.17 -0.29 -29.75
C GLU A 127 8.28 -1.54 -29.83
N ILE A 128 7.06 -1.43 -30.35
CA ILE A 128 6.22 -2.61 -30.67
C ILE A 128 5.84 -2.64 -32.15
N ASP A 129 5.97 -3.84 -32.70
CA ASP A 129 5.72 -4.25 -34.08
C ASP A 129 4.25 -4.02 -34.51
N ALA A 130 4.04 -3.84 -35.81
CA ALA A 130 2.77 -3.36 -36.36
C ALA A 130 1.58 -4.30 -36.13
N ALA A 131 1.84 -5.60 -35.95
CA ALA A 131 0.81 -6.62 -35.70
C ALA A 131 0.12 -6.44 -34.33
N ASP A 132 0.88 -6.05 -33.29
CA ASP A 132 0.36 -5.88 -31.93
C ASP A 132 -0.41 -4.56 -31.76
N ARG A 133 -0.09 -3.52 -32.54
CA ARG A 133 -0.89 -2.28 -32.59
C ARG A 133 -2.27 -2.48 -33.21
N ALA A 134 -2.39 -3.41 -34.17
CA ALA A 134 -3.67 -3.70 -34.83
C ALA A 134 -4.64 -4.42 -33.87
N ALA A 135 -4.14 -5.26 -32.97
CA ALA A 135 -4.93 -5.91 -31.91
C ALA A 135 -5.42 -4.93 -30.82
N LEU A 136 -4.81 -3.74 -30.73
CA LEU A 136 -5.11 -2.69 -29.75
C LEU A 136 -6.03 -1.58 -30.29
N SER A 137 -6.54 -1.69 -31.52
CA SER A 137 -7.47 -0.69 -32.05
C SER A 137 -8.82 -0.72 -31.33
N PRO A 138 -9.40 0.44 -30.99
CA PRO A 138 -10.64 0.50 -30.23
C PRO A 138 -11.80 0.00 -31.09
N ALA A 139 -12.34 -1.17 -30.75
CA ALA A 139 -13.72 -1.47 -31.10
C ALA A 139 -14.60 -0.40 -30.45
N GLN A 140 -15.41 0.30 -31.25
CA GLN A 140 -16.39 1.24 -30.74
C GLN A 140 -17.38 0.47 -29.86
N ASP A 141 -17.30 0.70 -28.56
CA ASP A 141 -18.14 0.05 -27.57
C ASP A 141 -19.58 0.56 -27.73
N SER A 142 -20.47 -0.29 -28.23
CA SER A 142 -21.88 0.01 -28.51
C SER A 142 -22.81 -0.47 -27.39
N ASP A 143 -22.25 -0.93 -26.26
CA ASP A 143 -23.04 -1.42 -25.13
C ASP A 143 -23.84 -0.29 -24.46
N PRO A 144 -25.18 -0.31 -24.51
CA PRO A 144 -26.04 0.72 -23.93
C PRO A 144 -25.93 0.84 -22.40
N ARG A 145 -25.32 -0.14 -21.72
CA ARG A 145 -25.02 -0.08 -20.26
C ARG A 145 -23.92 0.92 -19.92
N PHE A 146 -23.14 1.37 -20.90
CA PHE A 146 -21.97 2.22 -20.72
C PHE A 146 -22.02 3.46 -21.63
N ALA A 147 -23.18 4.11 -21.74
CA ALA A 147 -23.34 5.37 -22.47
C ALA A 147 -22.22 6.39 -22.12
N PRO A 148 -21.79 7.26 -23.07
CA PRO A 148 -20.76 8.26 -22.80
C PRO A 148 -21.13 9.09 -21.57
N PHE A 149 -20.11 9.43 -20.76
CA PHE A 149 -20.28 10.24 -19.56
C PHE A 149 -20.83 11.58 -20.04
N ARG A 150 -22.14 11.77 -19.84
CA ARG A 150 -22.73 13.09 -19.84
C ARG A 150 -22.58 13.52 -18.39
N PRO A 151 -21.66 14.46 -18.06
CA PRO A 151 -21.74 15.07 -16.74
C PRO A 151 -23.20 15.49 -16.57
N ALA A 152 -23.89 14.93 -15.58
CA ALA A 152 -25.18 15.47 -15.18
C ALA A 152 -24.93 16.98 -15.05
N PRO A 153 -25.74 17.85 -15.69
CA PRO A 153 -25.50 19.28 -15.64
C PRO A 153 -25.36 19.62 -14.16
N GLN A 154 -24.13 19.95 -13.75
CA GLN A 154 -23.89 20.35 -12.38
C GLN A 154 -24.77 21.59 -12.22
N PRO A 155 -25.70 21.63 -11.26
CA PRO A 155 -26.33 22.89 -10.92
C PRO A 155 -25.19 23.88 -10.72
N ALA A 156 -25.28 25.04 -11.36
CA ALA A 156 -24.24 26.07 -11.24
C ALA A 156 -23.90 26.19 -9.75
N PRO A 157 -22.63 25.97 -9.35
CA PRO A 157 -22.29 25.79 -7.95
C PRO A 157 -22.88 26.96 -7.19
N GLY A 158 -23.78 26.65 -6.26
CA GLY A 158 -24.25 27.66 -5.33
C GLY A 158 -23.03 28.20 -4.58
N PRO A 159 -23.07 29.44 -4.09
CA PRO A 159 -21.92 30.03 -3.38
C PRO A 159 -21.41 29.19 -2.19
N ASN A 160 -22.23 28.23 -1.70
CA ASN A 160 -21.91 27.36 -0.57
C ASN A 160 -21.77 25.86 -0.94
N THR A 161 -21.70 25.48 -2.23
CA THR A 161 -21.56 24.07 -2.62
C THR A 161 -20.13 23.57 -2.42
N ILE A 162 -19.96 22.48 -1.69
CA ILE A 162 -18.66 21.79 -1.55
C ILE A 162 -18.47 20.83 -2.73
N ASN A 163 -17.41 21.00 -3.49
CA ASN A 163 -17.04 20.07 -4.55
C ASN A 163 -16.24 18.91 -3.97
N LEU A 164 -16.89 17.76 -3.78
CA LEU A 164 -16.29 16.56 -3.20
C LEU A 164 -15.78 15.64 -4.29
N VAL A 165 -14.46 15.43 -4.36
CA VAL A 165 -13.83 14.45 -5.27
C VAL A 165 -13.42 13.23 -4.46
N LEU A 166 -14.09 12.11 -4.68
CA LEU A 166 -13.83 10.83 -4.01
C LEU A 166 -12.82 10.03 -4.83
N ASP A 167 -11.62 9.86 -4.29
CA ASP A 167 -10.56 9.05 -4.88
C ASP A 167 -10.80 7.56 -4.56
N ILE A 168 -11.01 6.77 -5.62
CA ILE A 168 -11.31 5.33 -5.56
C ILE A 168 -10.18 4.47 -6.16
N THR A 169 -8.98 5.05 -6.26
CA THR A 169 -7.82 4.38 -6.89
C THR A 169 -7.49 3.06 -6.22
N ASP A 170 -7.47 3.05 -4.88
CA ASP A 170 -7.23 1.84 -4.08
C ASP A 170 -8.24 0.74 -4.42
N LEU A 171 -9.53 1.06 -4.45
CA LEU A 171 -10.59 0.09 -4.76
C LEU A 171 -10.44 -0.51 -6.16
N LEU A 172 -10.20 0.34 -7.18
CA LEU A 172 -10.05 -0.13 -8.55
C LEU A 172 -8.76 -0.91 -8.79
N HIS A 173 -7.66 -0.53 -8.12
CA HIS A 173 -6.43 -1.32 -8.11
C HIS A 173 -6.63 -2.65 -7.41
N TYR A 174 -7.37 -2.68 -6.30
CA TYR A 174 -7.68 -3.93 -5.60
C TYR A 174 -8.50 -4.88 -6.49
N PHE A 175 -9.47 -4.35 -7.22
CA PHE A 175 -10.31 -5.11 -8.13
C PHE A 175 -9.62 -5.57 -9.43
N THR A 176 -8.32 -5.31 -9.59
CA THR A 176 -7.52 -5.88 -10.70
C THR A 176 -7.59 -7.39 -10.70
N ASP A 177 -7.21 -8.00 -9.58
CA ASP A 177 -6.95 -9.45 -9.49
C ASP A 177 -7.88 -10.13 -8.50
N ARG A 178 -8.79 -9.37 -7.90
CA ARG A 178 -9.63 -9.80 -6.78
C ARG A 178 -11.04 -9.30 -6.98
N ARG A 179 -12.01 -10.10 -6.58
CA ARG A 179 -13.42 -9.71 -6.53
C ARG A 179 -13.93 -9.47 -5.12
N THR A 180 -13.42 -10.23 -4.15
CA THR A 180 -13.80 -10.12 -2.73
C THR A 180 -13.01 -9.01 -2.04
N PRO A 181 -13.65 -7.90 -1.61
CA PRO A 181 -12.98 -6.74 -1.04
C PRO A 181 -12.46 -7.03 0.37
N THR A 182 -11.38 -6.35 0.80
CA THR A 182 -11.04 -6.32 2.24
C THR A 182 -11.85 -5.25 2.97
N GLY A 183 -11.63 -5.13 4.28
CA GLY A 183 -12.29 -4.12 5.11
C GLY A 183 -12.20 -2.69 4.57
N ILE A 184 -11.02 -2.24 4.10
CA ILE A 184 -10.84 -0.87 3.58
C ILE A 184 -11.67 -0.65 2.31
N GLN A 185 -11.72 -1.64 1.41
CA GLN A 185 -12.52 -1.57 0.20
C GLN A 185 -14.03 -1.62 0.48
N ARG A 186 -14.45 -2.34 1.52
CA ARG A 186 -15.84 -2.36 2.00
C ARG A 186 -16.25 -1.02 2.60
N VAL A 187 -15.38 -0.35 3.35
CA VAL A 187 -15.61 1.02 3.85
C VAL A 187 -15.79 2.02 2.71
N GLN A 188 -14.90 1.99 1.70
CA GLN A 188 -15.02 2.82 0.51
C GLN A 188 -16.37 2.59 -0.19
N SER A 189 -16.70 1.33 -0.47
CA SER A 189 -17.95 0.97 -1.15
C SER A 189 -19.17 1.40 -0.32
N GLY A 190 -19.16 1.15 0.99
CA GLY A 190 -20.24 1.49 1.91
C GLY A 190 -20.53 2.99 1.97
N ILE A 191 -19.50 3.84 2.10
CA ILE A 191 -19.67 5.30 2.14
C ILE A 191 -20.08 5.84 0.76
N ILE A 192 -19.36 5.45 -0.30
CA ILE A 192 -19.53 6.05 -1.64
C ILE A 192 -20.89 5.69 -2.23
N THR A 193 -21.29 4.41 -2.18
CA THR A 193 -22.58 3.99 -2.75
C THR A 193 -23.76 4.71 -2.09
N ARG A 194 -23.71 4.93 -0.78
CA ARG A 194 -24.76 5.67 -0.04
C ARG A 194 -24.73 7.15 -0.34
N ALA A 195 -23.55 7.76 -0.44
CA ALA A 195 -23.40 9.16 -0.81
C ALA A 195 -23.91 9.44 -2.24
N LEU A 196 -23.79 8.48 -3.16
CA LEU A 196 -24.32 8.58 -4.52
C LEU A 196 -25.84 8.34 -4.58
N ALA A 197 -26.36 7.41 -3.78
CA ALA A 197 -27.79 7.11 -3.73
C ALA A 197 -28.61 8.20 -3.03
N SER A 198 -28.06 8.79 -1.98
CA SER A 198 -28.68 9.85 -1.17
C SER A 198 -27.73 11.06 -1.11
N PRO A 199 -27.62 11.83 -2.21
CA PRO A 199 -26.68 12.93 -2.29
C PRO A 199 -27.05 14.07 -1.33
N ALA A 200 -26.03 14.60 -0.65
CA ALA A 200 -26.19 15.79 0.16
C ALA A 200 -26.43 17.03 -0.73
N PRO A 201 -27.44 17.87 -0.44
CA PRO A 201 -27.83 18.99 -1.31
C PRO A 201 -26.75 20.08 -1.43
N ASP A 202 -25.87 20.17 -0.43
CA ASP A 202 -24.76 21.12 -0.35
C ASP A 202 -23.43 20.55 -0.91
N MET A 203 -23.44 19.33 -1.47
CA MET A 203 -22.23 18.67 -1.99
C MET A 203 -22.41 18.16 -3.42
N ALA A 204 -21.44 18.48 -4.27
CA ALA A 204 -21.31 17.91 -5.61
C ALA A 204 -20.23 16.83 -5.63
N ILE A 205 -20.62 15.58 -5.85
CA ILE A 205 -19.70 14.42 -5.79
C ILE A 205 -19.12 14.08 -7.18
N THR A 206 -17.81 13.93 -7.28
CA THR A 206 -17.12 13.40 -8.46
C THR A 206 -16.30 12.19 -8.04
N LEU A 207 -16.38 11.08 -8.77
CA LEU A 207 -15.48 9.94 -8.56
C LEU A 207 -14.21 10.14 -9.39
N ALA A 208 -13.04 9.85 -8.81
CA ALA A 208 -11.77 10.01 -9.48
C ALA A 208 -10.85 8.80 -9.29
N PHE A 209 -10.05 8.53 -10.32
CA PHE A 209 -9.00 7.52 -10.34
C PHE A 209 -7.66 8.19 -10.65
N PHE A 210 -6.63 7.91 -9.86
CA PHE A 210 -5.28 8.42 -10.06
C PHE A 210 -4.51 7.54 -11.05
N ASP A 211 -4.23 8.08 -12.23
CA ASP A 211 -3.38 7.47 -13.24
C ASP A 211 -1.91 7.72 -12.87
N ASN A 212 -1.26 6.70 -12.32
CA ASN A 212 0.12 6.77 -11.85
C ASN A 212 1.13 7.12 -12.97
N ARG A 213 0.85 6.71 -14.22
CA ARG A 213 1.75 6.93 -15.37
C ARG A 213 1.73 8.39 -15.80
N LEU A 214 0.53 8.97 -15.86
CA LEU A 214 0.33 10.36 -16.24
C LEU A 214 0.41 11.33 -15.06
N ARG A 215 0.37 10.82 -13.82
CA ARG A 215 0.36 11.58 -12.56
C ARG A 215 -0.83 12.56 -12.51
N VAL A 216 -2.00 12.09 -12.95
CA VAL A 216 -3.23 12.90 -12.98
C VAL A 216 -4.41 12.08 -12.46
N TRP A 217 -5.42 12.76 -11.94
CA TRP A 217 -6.72 12.15 -11.68
C TRP A 217 -7.56 12.13 -12.96
N LYS A 218 -8.40 11.11 -13.12
CA LYS A 218 -9.36 10.97 -14.22
C LYS A 218 -10.75 10.69 -13.64
N PRO A 219 -11.83 11.30 -14.19
CA PRO A 219 -13.17 11.06 -13.69
C PRO A 219 -13.64 9.63 -13.99
N LEU A 220 -14.39 9.03 -13.05
CA LEU A 220 -15.07 7.75 -13.25
C LEU A 220 -16.60 7.94 -13.35
N ASP A 221 -17.24 7.13 -14.20
CA ASP A 221 -18.69 6.98 -14.25
C ASP A 221 -19.30 6.35 -12.97
N ARG A 222 -20.35 6.99 -12.45
CA ARG A 222 -21.03 6.57 -11.21
C ARG A 222 -21.80 5.27 -11.34
N ASN A 223 -22.41 5.01 -12.51
CA ASN A 223 -23.22 3.81 -12.72
C ASN A 223 -22.33 2.57 -12.86
N ALA A 224 -21.21 2.71 -13.58
CA ALA A 224 -20.20 1.67 -13.70
C ALA A 224 -19.63 1.30 -12.32
N PHE A 225 -19.33 2.30 -11.48
CA PHE A 225 -18.92 2.07 -10.09
C PHE A 225 -19.97 1.32 -9.27
N ALA A 226 -21.22 1.78 -9.26
CA ALA A 226 -22.29 1.15 -8.50
C ALA A 226 -22.51 -0.31 -8.90
N ARG A 227 -22.44 -0.60 -10.21
CA ARG A 227 -22.55 -1.97 -10.74
C ARG A 227 -21.36 -2.84 -10.34
N LEU A 228 -20.14 -2.28 -10.33
CA LEU A 228 -18.94 -2.98 -9.89
C LEU A 228 -19.06 -3.41 -8.41
N CYS A 229 -19.51 -2.49 -7.54
CA CYS A 229 -19.78 -2.80 -6.14
C CYS A 229 -20.86 -3.88 -5.98
N ALA A 230 -21.94 -3.84 -6.77
CA ALA A 230 -22.99 -4.85 -6.72
C ALA A 230 -22.49 -6.25 -7.10
N LEU A 231 -21.72 -6.39 -8.19
CA LEU A 231 -21.14 -7.67 -8.61
C LEU A 231 -20.13 -8.22 -7.60
N SER A 232 -19.38 -7.34 -6.94
CA SER A 232 -18.45 -7.71 -5.87
C SER A 232 -19.17 -8.23 -4.61
N ALA A 233 -20.32 -7.66 -4.27
CA ALA A 233 -21.09 -8.06 -3.09
C ALA A 233 -21.74 -9.45 -3.21
N THR A 234 -22.11 -9.87 -4.43
CA THR A 234 -22.87 -11.11 -4.67
C THR A 234 -22.04 -12.27 -5.20
N GLY A 235 -20.75 -12.08 -5.46
CA GLY A 235 -19.91 -13.14 -6.01
C GLY A 235 -18.46 -13.02 -5.62
N SER A 236 -17.79 -14.16 -5.59
CA SER A 236 -16.40 -14.28 -5.12
C SER A 236 -15.42 -14.69 -6.23
N ASP A 237 -15.92 -15.19 -7.37
CA ASP A 237 -15.11 -15.65 -8.49
C ASP A 237 -14.55 -14.47 -9.31
N PRO A 238 -13.21 -14.25 -9.33
CA PRO A 238 -12.59 -13.21 -10.14
C PRO A 238 -12.60 -13.53 -11.65
N GLU A 239 -12.91 -14.77 -12.04
CA GLU A 239 -12.95 -15.23 -13.44
C GLU A 239 -14.36 -15.15 -14.05
N GLU A 240 -15.36 -14.72 -13.30
CA GLU A 240 -16.72 -14.58 -13.83
C GLU A 240 -16.75 -13.60 -15.00
N GLY A 241 -17.33 -14.03 -16.13
CA GLY A 241 -17.28 -13.28 -17.38
C GLY A 241 -17.86 -11.86 -17.28
N GLU A 242 -18.96 -11.68 -16.55
CA GLU A 242 -19.56 -10.35 -16.37
C GLU A 242 -18.65 -9.41 -15.54
N TRP A 243 -18.00 -9.94 -14.50
CA TRP A 243 -17.05 -9.21 -13.67
C TRP A 243 -15.85 -8.73 -14.49
N ILE A 244 -15.20 -9.63 -15.24
CA ILE A 244 -14.06 -9.31 -16.11
C ILE A 244 -14.45 -8.26 -17.14
N GLN A 245 -15.58 -8.46 -17.84
CA GLN A 245 -16.04 -7.55 -18.88
C GLN A 245 -16.25 -6.13 -18.34
N LEU A 246 -16.90 -5.99 -17.18
CA LEU A 246 -17.14 -4.69 -16.56
C LEU A 246 -15.83 -4.03 -16.10
N ARG A 247 -14.98 -4.77 -15.38
CA ARG A 247 -13.69 -4.28 -14.89
C ARG A 247 -12.81 -3.76 -16.04
N ASP A 248 -12.70 -4.54 -17.11
CA ASP A 248 -11.84 -4.21 -18.24
C ASP A 248 -12.41 -3.08 -19.08
N ALA A 249 -13.74 -2.99 -19.21
CA ALA A 249 -14.39 -1.86 -19.87
C ALA A 249 -14.14 -0.54 -19.11
N ILE A 250 -14.23 -0.55 -17.77
CA ILE A 250 -13.88 0.60 -16.94
C ILE A 250 -12.44 1.06 -17.22
N ARG A 251 -11.48 0.13 -17.26
CA ARG A 251 -10.06 0.43 -17.51
C ARG A 251 -9.80 1.01 -18.89
N ARG A 252 -10.32 0.37 -19.95
CA ARG A 252 -10.18 0.86 -21.33
C ARG A 252 -10.69 2.29 -21.46
N ARG A 253 -11.80 2.59 -20.80
CA ARG A 253 -12.39 3.94 -20.81
C ARG A 253 -11.58 4.94 -20.00
N LEU A 254 -11.09 4.58 -18.81
CA LEU A 254 -10.17 5.42 -18.04
C LEU A 254 -8.91 5.77 -18.85
N ASN A 255 -8.38 4.83 -19.63
CA ASN A 255 -7.23 5.09 -20.49
C ASN A 255 -7.51 6.15 -21.56
N ALA A 256 -8.72 6.16 -22.13
CA ALA A 256 -9.16 7.15 -23.11
C ALA A 256 -9.67 8.48 -22.51
N THR A 257 -9.91 8.52 -21.19
CA THR A 257 -10.50 9.69 -20.52
C THR A 257 -9.42 10.74 -20.23
N PRO A 258 -9.65 12.02 -20.54
CA PRO A 258 -8.70 13.09 -20.24
C PRO A 258 -8.58 13.33 -18.72
N ALA A 259 -7.53 14.06 -18.33
CA ALA A 259 -7.31 14.45 -16.94
C ALA A 259 -8.51 15.24 -16.39
N LEU A 260 -8.86 14.95 -15.13
CA LEU A 260 -9.85 15.68 -14.35
C LEU A 260 -9.33 17.09 -14.10
N ARG A 261 -10.09 18.09 -14.57
CA ARG A 261 -9.96 19.46 -14.10
C ARG A 261 -10.74 19.60 -12.80
N PHE A 262 -10.06 19.86 -11.70
CA PHE A 262 -10.69 20.01 -10.41
C PHE A 262 -11.53 21.31 -10.40
N PRO A 263 -12.78 21.25 -9.91
CA PRO A 263 -13.56 22.44 -9.67
C PRO A 263 -12.93 23.29 -8.55
N ALA A 264 -13.25 24.58 -8.51
CA ALA A 264 -12.75 25.48 -7.47
C ALA A 264 -13.12 24.96 -6.07
N ASN A 265 -12.20 25.11 -5.12
CA ASN A 265 -12.33 24.64 -3.73
C ASN A 265 -12.65 23.14 -3.60
N ALA A 266 -12.17 22.30 -4.52
CA ALA A 266 -12.38 20.86 -4.46
C ALA A 266 -11.74 20.25 -3.20
N MET A 267 -12.52 19.41 -2.51
CA MET A 267 -12.06 18.50 -1.46
C MET A 267 -11.75 17.15 -2.10
N LEU A 268 -10.47 16.84 -2.31
CA LEU A 268 -10.03 15.51 -2.72
C LEU A 268 -9.97 14.61 -1.48
N VAL A 269 -10.93 13.71 -1.36
CA VAL A 269 -11.05 12.78 -0.24
C VAL A 269 -10.62 11.38 -0.70
N ASN A 270 -9.54 10.88 -0.10
CA ASN A 270 -9.07 9.52 -0.35
C ASN A 270 -9.56 8.61 0.78
N LEU A 271 -10.56 7.77 0.48
CA LEU A 271 -11.16 6.85 1.45
C LEU A 271 -10.43 5.51 1.54
N GLY A 272 -9.50 5.23 0.62
CA GLY A 272 -8.70 4.01 0.55
C GLY A 272 -7.26 4.23 1.03
N ASN A 273 -6.33 3.49 0.44
CA ASN A 273 -4.90 3.69 0.67
C ASN A 273 -4.26 4.45 -0.50
N SER A 274 -3.31 5.33 -0.18
CA SER A 274 -2.47 5.99 -1.20
C SER A 274 -0.97 5.77 -0.98
N TRP A 275 -0.57 5.04 0.05
CA TRP A 275 0.84 4.88 0.44
C TRP A 275 1.67 4.03 -0.55
N SER A 276 1.02 3.16 -1.33
CA SER A 276 1.65 2.39 -2.41
C SER A 276 1.67 3.12 -3.76
N LEU A 277 1.00 4.27 -3.86
CA LEU A 277 0.90 5.03 -5.10
C LEU A 277 2.13 5.93 -5.27
N THR A 278 3.00 5.54 -6.20
CA THR A 278 4.22 6.30 -6.52
C THR A 278 3.89 7.73 -6.95
N ASP A 279 4.65 8.70 -6.46
CA ASP A 279 4.50 10.12 -6.81
C ASP A 279 3.09 10.73 -6.60
N TYR A 280 2.22 10.06 -5.85
CA TYR A 280 0.88 10.56 -5.53
C TYR A 280 0.93 11.95 -4.91
N PHE A 281 1.81 12.15 -3.91
CA PHE A 281 1.99 13.45 -3.29
C PHE A 281 2.58 14.51 -4.22
N ARG A 282 3.41 14.12 -5.18
CA ARG A 282 3.96 15.07 -6.17
C ARG A 282 2.87 15.59 -7.10
N ALA A 283 2.03 14.69 -7.61
CA ALA A 283 0.84 15.07 -8.39
C ALA A 283 -0.15 15.89 -7.55
N LEU A 284 -0.33 15.51 -6.28
CA LEU A 284 -1.21 16.21 -5.36
C LEU A 284 -0.76 17.66 -5.17
N ARG A 285 0.52 17.88 -4.86
CA ARG A 285 1.08 19.24 -4.71
C ARG A 285 0.85 20.10 -5.94
N GLN A 286 0.93 19.52 -7.13
CA GLN A 286 0.64 20.24 -8.37
C GLN A 286 -0.81 20.76 -8.40
N VAL A 287 -1.80 19.89 -8.18
CA VAL A 287 -3.21 20.30 -8.20
C VAL A 287 -3.60 21.17 -7.00
N GLN A 288 -2.95 21.01 -5.85
CA GLN A 288 -3.14 21.89 -4.69
C GLN A 288 -2.70 23.33 -5.02
N ARG A 289 -1.58 23.51 -5.73
CA ARG A 289 -1.07 24.83 -6.09
C ARG A 289 -1.80 25.45 -7.27
N GLU A 290 -2.03 24.69 -8.33
CA GLU A 290 -2.62 25.21 -9.57
C GLU A 290 -4.14 25.39 -9.48
N GLN A 291 -4.82 24.55 -8.68
CA GLN A 291 -6.28 24.45 -8.67
C GLN A 291 -6.87 24.60 -7.25
N GLY A 292 -6.06 24.80 -6.22
CA GLY A 292 -6.53 25.04 -4.85
C GLY A 292 -7.19 23.82 -4.20
N VAL A 293 -6.86 22.61 -4.64
CA VAL A 293 -7.40 21.35 -4.09
C VAL A 293 -7.03 21.21 -2.62
N ARG A 294 -7.97 20.74 -1.79
CA ARG A 294 -7.75 20.41 -0.38
C ARG A 294 -7.80 18.90 -0.20
N TYR A 295 -6.75 18.32 0.37
CA TYR A 295 -6.61 16.87 0.50
C TYR A 295 -7.07 16.37 1.87
N VAL A 296 -7.91 15.33 1.90
CA VAL A 296 -8.37 14.67 3.12
C VAL A 296 -8.25 13.15 2.97
N PRO A 297 -7.16 12.54 3.46
CA PRO A 297 -7.05 11.09 3.53
C PRO A 297 -7.84 10.51 4.71
N PHE A 298 -8.28 9.26 4.55
CA PHE A 298 -8.85 8.44 5.60
C PHE A 298 -7.80 7.46 6.11
N VAL A 299 -7.27 7.72 7.31
CA VAL A 299 -6.32 6.83 7.97
C VAL A 299 -7.09 5.70 8.67
N HIS A 300 -6.91 4.48 8.17
CA HIS A 300 -7.59 3.29 8.70
C HIS A 300 -6.87 2.67 9.89
N ASP A 301 -5.55 2.75 9.96
CA ASP A 301 -4.77 2.30 11.12
C ASP A 301 -3.32 2.81 11.00
N CYS A 302 -2.57 2.62 12.07
CA CYS A 302 -1.11 2.81 12.12
C CYS A 302 -0.38 1.48 12.36
N VAL A 303 -0.95 0.35 11.92
CA VAL A 303 -0.37 -1.00 12.13
C VAL A 303 1.12 -1.06 11.73
N PRO A 304 1.55 -0.53 10.57
CA PRO A 304 2.96 -0.59 10.18
C PRO A 304 3.91 0.24 11.05
N LEU A 305 3.38 1.15 11.88
CA LEU A 305 4.17 1.95 12.83
C LEU A 305 4.15 1.35 14.24
N ILE A 306 3.04 0.71 14.64
CA ILE A 306 2.83 0.22 16.00
C ILE A 306 3.34 -1.22 16.18
N VAL A 307 3.11 -2.07 15.18
CA VAL A 307 3.50 -3.49 15.18
C VAL A 307 4.19 -3.89 13.87
N PRO A 308 5.32 -3.22 13.51
CA PRO A 308 6.01 -3.43 12.24
C PRO A 308 6.51 -4.88 12.04
N GLU A 309 6.79 -5.61 13.12
CA GLU A 309 7.22 -7.02 13.12
C GLU A 309 6.18 -7.98 12.52
N HIS A 310 4.92 -7.56 12.47
CA HIS A 310 3.83 -8.31 11.86
C HIS A 310 3.56 -7.91 10.40
N CYS A 311 4.36 -7.00 9.83
CA CYS A 311 4.24 -6.48 8.48
C CYS A 311 5.43 -6.90 7.59
N LEU A 312 5.25 -6.85 6.27
CA LEU A 312 6.37 -6.93 5.34
C LEU A 312 7.22 -5.65 5.43
N SER A 313 8.55 -5.78 5.43
CA SER A 313 9.49 -4.65 5.52
C SER A 313 9.26 -3.59 4.43
N THR A 314 9.01 -4.03 3.20
CA THR A 314 8.71 -3.16 2.05
C THR A 314 7.43 -2.34 2.26
N LEU A 315 6.41 -2.92 2.90
CA LEU A 315 5.18 -2.24 3.28
C LEU A 315 5.45 -1.21 4.37
N VAL A 316 6.21 -1.58 5.41
CA VAL A 316 6.60 -0.66 6.49
C VAL A 316 7.33 0.54 5.91
N HIS A 317 8.33 0.35 5.05
CA HIS A 317 9.08 1.45 4.43
C HIS A 317 8.18 2.37 3.59
N SER A 318 7.26 1.80 2.81
CA SER A 318 6.32 2.57 1.99
C SER A 318 5.35 3.37 2.84
N TYR A 319 4.79 2.75 3.88
CA TYR A 319 3.88 3.39 4.82
C TYR A 319 4.58 4.49 5.62
N VAL A 320 5.77 4.23 6.17
CA VAL A 320 6.57 5.21 6.92
C VAL A 320 6.88 6.43 6.05
N ARG A 321 7.29 6.24 4.79
CA ARG A 321 7.55 7.34 3.86
C ARG A 321 6.29 8.16 3.60
N TRP A 322 5.17 7.49 3.33
CA TRP A 322 3.88 8.17 3.12
C TRP A 322 3.43 8.94 4.37
N PHE A 323 3.50 8.29 5.53
CA PHE A 323 3.07 8.87 6.81
C PHE A 323 3.92 10.09 7.17
N SER A 324 5.22 10.03 6.94
CA SER A 324 6.16 11.14 7.19
C SER A 324 5.78 12.42 6.42
N ALA A 325 5.14 12.27 5.25
CA ALA A 325 4.70 13.40 4.43
C ALA A 325 3.23 13.76 4.61
N LEU A 326 2.46 12.99 5.40
CA LEU A 326 1.03 13.18 5.58
C LEU A 326 0.68 14.59 6.06
N GLY A 327 1.39 15.04 7.09
CA GLY A 327 1.22 16.36 7.71
C GLY A 327 1.50 17.55 6.80
N LEU A 328 2.35 17.35 5.78
CA LEU A 328 2.76 18.36 4.80
C LEU A 328 1.72 18.58 3.69
N HIS A 329 0.82 17.62 3.50
CA HIS A 329 -0.12 17.62 2.37
C HIS A 329 -1.59 17.67 2.80
N ALA A 330 -1.93 17.07 3.93
CA ALA A 330 -3.32 16.95 4.38
C ALA A 330 -3.87 18.30 4.87
N HIS A 331 -5.01 18.71 4.31
CA HIS A 331 -5.84 19.80 4.84
C HIS A 331 -6.50 19.37 6.16
N GLY A 332 -6.90 18.11 6.25
CA GLY A 332 -7.37 17.44 7.46
C GLY A 332 -7.41 15.93 7.26
N LEU A 333 -7.76 15.17 8.30
CA LEU A 333 -7.77 13.71 8.29
C LEU A 333 -9.13 13.16 8.72
N LEU A 334 -9.51 12.03 8.14
CA LEU A 334 -10.49 11.13 8.74
C LEU A 334 -9.73 9.99 9.42
N CYS A 335 -10.20 9.56 10.60
CA CYS A 335 -9.69 8.40 11.33
C CYS A 335 -10.86 7.50 11.67
N ASN A 336 -10.71 6.19 11.57
CA ASN A 336 -11.84 5.28 11.79
C ASN A 336 -12.16 5.01 13.27
N SER A 337 -11.23 5.34 14.16
CA SER A 337 -11.36 5.19 15.61
C SER A 337 -10.65 6.32 16.34
N GLU A 338 -10.98 6.49 17.62
CA GLU A 338 -10.23 7.37 18.52
C GLU A 338 -8.80 6.84 18.74
N ASN A 339 -8.64 5.51 18.76
CA ASN A 339 -7.34 4.84 18.79
C ASN A 339 -6.45 5.28 17.60
N THR A 340 -6.93 5.12 16.36
CA THR A 340 -6.19 5.56 15.17
C THR A 340 -5.89 7.06 15.21
N ARG A 341 -6.83 7.90 15.66
CA ARG A 341 -6.60 9.35 15.79
C ARG A 341 -5.48 9.67 16.78
N ARG A 342 -5.41 8.95 17.91
CA ARG A 342 -4.34 9.11 18.90
C ARG A 342 -3.00 8.70 18.30
N ASP A 343 -2.92 7.53 17.68
CA ASP A 343 -1.68 7.01 17.09
C ASP A 343 -1.15 7.97 16.00
N VAL A 344 -2.05 8.46 15.13
CA VAL A 344 -1.71 9.47 14.12
C VAL A 344 -1.10 10.72 14.77
N ARG A 345 -1.78 11.27 15.79
CA ARG A 345 -1.35 12.47 16.49
C ARG A 345 0.03 12.29 17.13
N GLU A 346 0.24 11.20 17.85
CA GLU A 346 1.52 10.90 18.51
C GLU A 346 2.67 10.87 17.51
N HIS A 347 2.49 10.20 16.37
CA HIS A 347 3.53 10.13 15.34
C HIS A 347 3.73 11.45 14.57
N THR A 348 2.67 12.24 14.31
CA THR A 348 2.84 13.54 13.62
C THR A 348 3.41 14.62 14.54
N GLU A 349 3.09 14.60 15.83
CA GLU A 349 3.70 15.51 16.82
C GLU A 349 5.20 15.25 16.97
N ALA A 350 5.62 13.98 16.91
CA ALA A 350 7.03 13.61 16.93
C ALA A 350 7.82 14.09 15.70
N LEU A 351 7.16 14.34 14.57
CA LEU A 351 7.80 14.88 13.36
C LEU A 351 8.11 16.39 13.46
N GLY A 352 7.36 17.13 14.27
CA GLY A 352 7.55 18.56 14.47
C GLY A 352 6.25 19.35 14.67
N ALA A 353 6.38 20.54 15.24
CA ALA A 353 5.25 21.43 15.47
C ALA A 353 4.58 21.86 14.15
N GLY A 354 3.24 21.93 14.14
CA GLY A 354 2.47 22.37 12.98
C GLY A 354 2.22 21.30 11.90
N LEU A 355 2.80 20.11 12.05
CA LEU A 355 2.63 18.99 11.10
C LEU A 355 1.42 18.10 11.40
N THR A 356 0.76 18.27 12.55
CA THR A 356 -0.44 17.51 12.91
C THR A 356 -1.69 18.16 12.32
N PRO A 357 -2.35 17.57 11.30
CA PRO A 357 -3.57 18.13 10.72
C PRO A 357 -4.78 17.97 11.67
N PRO A 358 -5.84 18.77 11.51
CA PRO A 358 -7.11 18.51 12.17
C PRO A 358 -7.66 17.15 11.73
N ALA A 359 -8.12 16.34 12.69
CA ALA A 359 -8.58 14.97 12.45
C ALA A 359 -9.98 14.74 13.05
N HIS A 360 -10.86 14.10 12.28
CA HIS A 360 -12.20 13.69 12.72
C HIS A 360 -12.34 12.17 12.76
N VAL A 361 -13.02 11.66 13.77
CA VAL A 361 -13.31 10.22 13.90
C VAL A 361 -14.61 9.87 13.18
N VAL A 362 -14.56 8.91 12.27
CA VAL A 362 -15.71 8.30 11.60
C VAL A 362 -15.76 6.83 12.00
N ARG A 363 -16.59 6.52 13.00
CA ARG A 363 -16.72 5.14 13.53
C ARG A 363 -17.36 4.22 12.51
N LEU A 364 -16.81 3.02 12.35
CA LEU A 364 -17.23 2.03 11.35
C LEU A 364 -18.17 0.97 11.94
N ASP A 365 -18.94 1.32 12.97
CA ASP A 365 -19.96 0.50 13.62
C ASP A 365 -21.22 0.37 12.76
N ALA A 366 -21.09 -0.04 11.49
CA ALA A 366 -22.22 -0.19 10.57
C ALA A 366 -22.67 -1.64 10.38
N ASP A 367 -23.98 -1.84 10.26
CA ASP A 367 -24.60 -3.10 9.89
C ASP A 367 -24.29 -3.44 8.42
N PRO A 368 -23.51 -4.51 8.13
CA PRO A 368 -23.15 -4.88 6.77
C PRO A 368 -24.36 -5.26 5.90
N ARG A 369 -25.46 -5.72 6.51
CA ARG A 369 -26.66 -6.21 5.79
C ARG A 369 -27.34 -5.13 4.98
N GLY A 370 -27.24 -3.87 5.42
CA GLY A 370 -27.79 -2.73 4.70
C GLY A 370 -27.15 -2.49 3.32
N LEU A 371 -25.97 -3.07 3.06
CA LEU A 371 -25.27 -2.99 1.77
C LEU A 371 -25.58 -4.15 0.83
N LEU A 372 -26.20 -5.22 1.33
CA LEU A 372 -26.43 -6.43 0.55
C LEU A 372 -27.70 -6.31 -0.28
N PRO A 373 -27.72 -6.84 -1.50
CA PRO A 373 -28.96 -7.02 -2.24
C PRO A 373 -29.82 -8.11 -1.56
N PRO A 374 -31.15 -8.13 -1.81
CA PRO A 374 -32.04 -9.16 -1.26
C PRO A 374 -31.54 -10.57 -1.58
N ARG A 375 -31.47 -11.45 -0.57
CA ARG A 375 -31.03 -12.84 -0.76
C ARG A 375 -32.02 -13.61 -1.64
N GLN A 376 -31.51 -14.38 -2.60
CA GLN A 376 -32.35 -15.15 -3.52
C GLN A 376 -32.73 -16.55 -2.97
N SER A 377 -32.03 -17.11 -1.96
CA SER A 377 -32.45 -18.27 -1.12
C SER A 377 -31.30 -18.76 -0.20
N GLU A 378 -31.58 -19.24 1.02
CA GLU A 378 -30.60 -19.86 1.94
C GLU A 378 -30.00 -21.18 1.41
N ALA A 379 -30.79 -21.98 0.68
CA ALA A 379 -30.40 -23.30 0.18
C ALA A 379 -29.30 -23.29 -0.90
N GLN A 380 -28.78 -22.12 -1.28
CA GLN A 380 -27.81 -21.94 -2.37
C GLN A 380 -26.41 -21.51 -1.92
N SER A 381 -26.20 -21.10 -0.66
CA SER A 381 -24.91 -20.59 -0.18
C SER A 381 -23.82 -21.67 -0.22
N GLU A 382 -22.83 -21.55 -1.10
CA GLU A 382 -21.77 -22.55 -1.27
C GLU A 382 -20.94 -22.71 0.00
N ALA A 383 -20.69 -21.59 0.70
CA ALA A 383 -19.96 -21.56 1.96
C ALA A 383 -20.55 -22.42 3.09
N LEU A 384 -21.85 -22.77 3.03
CA LEU A 384 -22.51 -23.61 4.03
C LEU A 384 -22.57 -25.10 3.62
N ARG A 385 -22.22 -25.45 2.37
CA ARG A 385 -22.36 -26.83 1.86
C ARG A 385 -21.41 -27.81 2.54
N ASP A 386 -20.26 -27.34 2.98
CA ASP A 386 -19.25 -28.15 3.67
C ASP A 386 -19.58 -28.38 5.16
N LEU A 387 -20.63 -27.74 5.67
CA LEU A 387 -21.15 -27.94 7.03
C LEU A 387 -22.38 -28.85 6.98
N ARG A 388 -22.49 -29.78 7.94
CA ARG A 388 -23.70 -30.61 8.06
C ARG A 388 -24.87 -29.72 8.53
N PRO A 389 -26.11 -30.00 8.10
CA PRO A 389 -27.28 -29.29 8.61
C PRO A 389 -27.34 -29.35 10.15
N GLY A 390 -27.38 -28.16 10.78
CA GLY A 390 -27.40 -28.03 12.25
C GLY A 390 -26.05 -28.23 12.96
N GLU A 391 -24.95 -28.36 12.22
CA GLU A 391 -23.62 -28.43 12.80
C GLU A 391 -23.22 -27.12 13.48
N SER A 392 -22.82 -27.20 14.76
CA SER A 392 -22.35 -26.04 15.52
C SER A 392 -20.95 -25.63 15.07
N PHE A 393 -20.77 -24.34 14.78
CA PHE A 393 -19.47 -23.80 14.40
C PHE A 393 -19.22 -22.41 14.99
N ALA A 394 -17.95 -22.12 15.29
CA ALA A 394 -17.45 -20.78 15.57
C ALA A 394 -16.89 -20.18 14.28
N LEU A 395 -17.14 -18.89 14.04
CA LEU A 395 -16.67 -18.19 12.85
C LEU A 395 -15.46 -17.30 13.17
N PHE A 396 -14.42 -17.40 12.36
CA PHE A 396 -13.22 -16.55 12.43
C PHE A 396 -12.94 -15.92 11.07
N VAL A 397 -13.24 -14.62 10.94
CA VAL A 397 -13.12 -13.89 9.66
C VAL A 397 -11.84 -13.05 9.67
N ALA A 398 -10.81 -13.54 9.00
CA ALA A 398 -9.53 -12.85 8.86
C ALA A 398 -8.67 -13.49 7.76
N THR A 399 -7.89 -12.67 7.03
CA THR A 399 -6.74 -13.19 6.27
C THR A 399 -5.83 -13.94 7.23
N LEU A 400 -5.38 -15.14 6.84
CA LEU A 400 -4.47 -15.94 7.64
C LEU A 400 -3.07 -15.33 7.57
N GLU A 401 -2.75 -14.45 8.50
CA GLU A 401 -1.45 -13.76 8.58
C GLU A 401 -1.00 -13.64 10.04
N SER A 402 0.30 -13.42 10.25
CA SER A 402 0.92 -13.30 11.59
C SER A 402 0.17 -12.32 12.50
N ARG A 403 -0.19 -11.14 11.98
CA ARG A 403 -0.94 -10.11 12.71
C ARG A 403 -2.31 -10.56 13.22
N LYS A 404 -2.98 -11.47 12.52
CA LYS A 404 -4.29 -12.01 12.88
C LYS A 404 -4.20 -13.24 13.78
N ASN A 405 -2.98 -13.59 14.20
CA ASN A 405 -2.66 -14.55 15.25
C ASN A 405 -3.56 -15.80 15.30
N HIS A 406 -3.68 -16.46 14.14
CA HIS A 406 -4.42 -17.72 14.03
C HIS A 406 -3.73 -18.83 14.82
N LEU A 407 -2.40 -18.73 15.00
CA LEU A 407 -1.62 -19.66 15.81
C LEU A 407 -2.18 -19.77 17.24
N LEU A 408 -2.49 -18.63 17.89
CA LEU A 408 -3.05 -18.64 19.24
C LEU A 408 -4.44 -19.27 19.28
N VAL A 409 -5.30 -18.95 18.30
CA VAL A 409 -6.66 -19.51 18.21
C VAL A 409 -6.62 -21.01 17.96
N PHE A 410 -5.77 -21.48 17.04
CA PHE A 410 -5.57 -22.90 16.75
C PHE A 410 -5.00 -23.66 17.94
N SER A 411 -4.07 -23.04 18.68
CA SER A 411 -3.52 -23.61 19.92
C SER A 411 -4.62 -23.78 20.98
N ALA A 412 -5.48 -22.78 21.17
CA ALA A 412 -6.61 -22.85 22.09
C ALA A 412 -7.62 -23.93 21.66
N TRP A 413 -7.94 -24.02 20.37
CA TRP A 413 -8.83 -25.07 19.84
C TRP A 413 -8.27 -26.47 20.07
N LEU A 414 -6.98 -26.69 19.78
CA LEU A 414 -6.33 -27.97 20.01
C LEU A 414 -6.33 -28.35 21.50
N GLN A 415 -6.11 -27.38 22.40
CA GLN A 415 -6.19 -27.61 23.84
C GLN A 415 -7.59 -28.04 24.28
N LEU A 416 -8.63 -27.34 23.81
CA LEU A 416 -10.02 -27.67 24.13
C LEU A 416 -10.44 -29.03 23.57
N LEU A 417 -10.03 -29.36 22.34
CA LEU A 417 -10.28 -30.67 21.74
C LEU A 417 -9.68 -31.82 22.57
N ARG A 418 -8.46 -31.64 23.06
CA ARG A 418 -7.78 -32.62 23.91
C ARG A 418 -8.40 -32.75 25.30
N GLN A 419 -8.97 -31.67 25.82
CA GLN A 419 -9.59 -31.64 27.15
C GLN A 419 -11.01 -32.22 27.17
N HIS A 420 -11.83 -31.86 26.18
CA HIS A 420 -13.27 -32.14 26.19
C HIS A 420 -13.72 -33.14 25.12
N GLY A 421 -12.84 -33.49 24.19
CA GLY A 421 -13.16 -34.33 23.04
C GLY A 421 -13.84 -33.59 21.90
N PRO A 422 -13.91 -34.20 20.71
CA PRO A 422 -14.37 -33.53 19.48
C PRO A 422 -15.87 -33.20 19.49
N ASP A 423 -16.70 -33.99 20.16
CA ASP A 423 -18.16 -33.81 20.15
C ASP A 423 -18.61 -32.60 20.98
N ALA A 424 -17.79 -32.17 21.95
CA ALA A 424 -18.08 -31.01 22.81
C ALA A 424 -17.64 -29.68 22.20
N ILE A 425 -16.77 -29.70 21.18
CA ILE A 425 -16.13 -28.51 20.63
C ILE A 425 -16.67 -28.23 19.22
N PRO A 426 -17.18 -27.02 18.93
CA PRO A 426 -17.70 -26.68 17.61
C PRO A 426 -16.59 -26.66 16.55
N ARG A 427 -17.00 -26.84 15.29
CA ARG A 427 -16.13 -26.60 14.14
C ARG A 427 -15.61 -25.16 14.17
N LEU A 428 -14.35 -24.93 13.80
CA LEU A 428 -13.82 -23.59 13.58
C LEU A 428 -13.82 -23.27 12.08
N VAL A 429 -14.71 -22.40 11.64
CA VAL A 429 -14.79 -21.96 10.24
C VAL A 429 -13.98 -20.67 10.09
N CYS A 430 -12.88 -20.74 9.34
CA CYS A 430 -12.00 -19.61 9.07
C CYS A 430 -12.26 -19.06 7.67
N VAL A 431 -12.72 -17.82 7.58
CA VAL A 431 -12.96 -17.13 6.31
C VAL A 431 -11.78 -16.21 6.01
N GLY A 432 -11.02 -16.57 4.98
CA GLY A 432 -9.84 -15.82 4.56
C GLY A 432 -8.81 -16.69 3.86
N LYS A 433 -7.91 -16.03 3.13
CA LYS A 433 -6.84 -16.70 2.37
C LYS A 433 -5.57 -16.81 3.23
N PRO A 434 -4.72 -17.83 2.99
CA PRO A 434 -3.31 -17.79 3.41
C PRO A 434 -2.66 -16.47 2.97
N GLY A 435 -2.15 -15.74 3.95
CA GLY A 435 -1.37 -14.52 3.79
C GLY A 435 0.05 -14.70 4.30
N TRP A 436 0.78 -13.59 4.41
CA TRP A 436 2.18 -13.57 4.78
C TRP A 436 2.41 -14.01 6.24
N HIS A 437 3.56 -14.66 6.49
CA HIS A 437 3.95 -15.13 7.82
C HIS A 437 2.91 -16.03 8.50
N SER A 438 2.23 -16.88 7.72
CA SER A 438 1.20 -17.81 8.21
C SER A 438 1.73 -19.21 8.52
N GLU A 439 3.03 -19.47 8.33
CA GLU A 439 3.62 -20.79 8.32
C GLU A 439 3.45 -21.51 9.66
N ALA A 440 3.61 -20.80 10.78
CA ALA A 440 3.47 -21.40 12.10
C ALA A 440 2.03 -21.90 12.35
N ALA A 441 1.02 -21.13 11.95
CA ALA A 441 -0.38 -21.52 12.10
C ALA A 441 -0.75 -22.68 11.16
N LEU A 442 -0.31 -22.60 9.89
CA LEU A 442 -0.51 -23.68 8.92
C LEU A 442 0.20 -24.97 9.32
N ASN A 443 1.43 -24.88 9.84
CA ASN A 443 2.17 -26.04 10.30
C ASN A 443 1.46 -26.73 11.47
N LEU A 444 0.96 -25.95 12.45
CA LEU A 444 0.16 -26.50 13.55
C LEU A 444 -1.09 -27.22 13.02
N LEU A 445 -1.81 -26.60 12.08
CA LEU A 445 -3.00 -27.17 11.46
C LEU A 445 -2.70 -28.48 10.71
N ASN A 446 -1.62 -28.51 9.92
CA ASN A 446 -1.25 -29.66 9.08
C ASN A 446 -0.68 -30.83 9.89
N THR A 447 0.03 -30.54 10.99
CA THR A 447 0.68 -31.57 11.84
C THR A 447 -0.22 -32.11 12.94
N SER A 448 -1.43 -31.55 13.12
CA SER A 448 -2.38 -31.94 14.15
C SER A 448 -3.67 -32.50 13.53
N PRO A 449 -3.78 -33.83 13.31
CA PRO A 449 -4.95 -34.44 12.67
C PRO A 449 -6.29 -34.12 13.35
N GLU A 450 -6.28 -34.01 14.69
CA GLU A 450 -7.46 -33.64 15.48
C GLU A 450 -7.95 -32.23 15.15
N LEU A 451 -7.02 -31.27 15.04
CA LEU A 451 -7.31 -29.88 14.68
C LEU A 451 -7.69 -29.75 13.19
N GLY A 452 -6.94 -30.41 12.31
CA GLY A 452 -7.21 -30.43 10.86
C GLY A 452 -8.61 -30.94 10.52
N ARG A 453 -9.14 -31.86 11.33
CA ARG A 453 -10.55 -32.30 11.20
C ARG A 453 -11.54 -31.25 11.66
N HIS A 454 -11.20 -30.33 12.56
CA HIS A 454 -12.14 -29.35 13.14
C HIS A 454 -12.06 -27.96 12.55
N VAL A 455 -11.01 -27.63 11.79
CA VAL A 455 -10.87 -26.34 11.13
C VAL A 455 -11.29 -26.46 9.66
N LEU A 456 -12.24 -25.62 9.25
CA LEU A 456 -12.66 -25.47 7.86
C LEU A 456 -12.16 -24.12 7.34
N MET A 457 -11.34 -24.13 6.29
CA MET A 457 -10.82 -22.92 5.65
C MET A 457 -11.68 -22.57 4.43
N LEU A 458 -12.24 -21.37 4.40
CA LEU A 458 -13.05 -20.85 3.29
C LEU A 458 -12.37 -19.62 2.67
N PRO A 459 -11.58 -19.78 1.59
CA PRO A 459 -10.78 -18.69 1.01
C PRO A 459 -11.55 -17.75 0.06
N HIS A 460 -12.73 -18.16 -0.42
CA HIS A 460 -13.51 -17.45 -1.44
C HIS A 460 -14.95 -17.29 -0.99
N VAL A 461 -15.21 -16.29 -0.16
CA VAL A 461 -16.54 -16.00 0.39
C VAL A 461 -16.94 -14.59 -0.01
N SER A 462 -18.07 -14.44 -0.68
CA SER A 462 -18.69 -13.15 -0.99
C SER A 462 -19.32 -12.52 0.25
N ASP A 463 -19.63 -11.23 0.21
CA ASP A 463 -20.27 -10.54 1.36
C ASP A 463 -21.64 -11.17 1.70
N GLN A 464 -22.38 -11.66 0.70
CA GLN A 464 -23.67 -12.35 0.92
C GLN A 464 -23.50 -13.73 1.56
N GLU A 465 -22.48 -14.50 1.18
CA GLU A 465 -22.18 -15.78 1.83
C GLU A 465 -21.64 -15.59 3.24
N LEU A 466 -20.85 -14.54 3.45
CA LEU A 466 -20.33 -14.16 4.76
C LEU A 466 -21.47 -13.78 5.73
N ASP A 467 -22.46 -13.04 5.24
CA ASP A 467 -23.70 -12.72 5.96
C ASP A 467 -24.46 -13.99 6.39
N ALA A 468 -24.57 -15.00 5.52
CA ALA A 468 -25.17 -16.30 5.85
C ALA A 468 -24.36 -17.08 6.90
N LEU A 469 -23.03 -17.01 6.86
CA LEU A 469 -22.15 -17.61 7.87
C LEU A 469 -22.32 -16.92 9.23
N TYR A 470 -22.39 -15.60 9.28
CA TYR A 470 -22.63 -14.85 10.52
C TYR A 470 -24.00 -15.16 11.12
N GLU A 471 -25.03 -15.35 10.30
CA GLU A 471 -26.35 -15.74 10.77
C GLU A 471 -26.36 -17.15 11.39
N SER A 472 -25.64 -18.07 10.77
CA SER A 472 -25.66 -19.50 11.12
C SER A 472 -24.69 -19.88 12.25
N CYS A 473 -23.64 -19.08 12.51
CA CYS A 473 -22.61 -19.45 13.49
C CYS A 473 -23.13 -19.44 14.94
N THR A 474 -22.47 -20.21 15.81
CA THR A 474 -22.78 -20.25 17.25
C THR A 474 -22.22 -19.02 17.97
N PHE A 475 -21.01 -18.61 17.61
CA PHE A 475 -20.33 -17.40 18.09
C PHE A 475 -19.15 -17.09 17.16
N THR A 476 -18.46 -15.98 17.39
CA THR A 476 -17.30 -15.57 16.59
C THR A 476 -16.05 -15.38 17.43
N VAL A 477 -14.89 -15.52 16.79
CA VAL A 477 -13.58 -15.21 17.38
C VAL A 477 -12.86 -14.26 16.46
N TYR A 478 -12.24 -13.23 17.03
CA TYR A 478 -11.40 -12.30 16.28
C TYR A 478 -10.19 -11.88 17.11
N ASN A 479 -9.00 -12.36 16.71
CA ASN A 479 -7.77 -12.25 17.50
C ASN A 479 -6.64 -11.57 16.70
N SER A 480 -6.62 -10.24 16.65
CA SER A 480 -5.49 -9.53 16.04
C SER A 480 -4.56 -8.91 17.08
N HIS A 481 -3.26 -8.84 16.78
CA HIS A 481 -2.27 -8.09 17.55
C HIS A 481 -2.53 -6.57 17.55
N TYR A 482 -3.12 -6.02 16.49
CA TYR A 482 -3.51 -4.61 16.41
C TYR A 482 -4.48 -4.35 15.24
N GLU A 483 -5.47 -3.48 15.47
CA GLU A 483 -6.38 -2.98 14.43
C GLU A 483 -6.72 -1.50 14.65
N GLY A 484 -7.08 -0.83 13.56
CA GLY A 484 -7.74 0.48 13.62
C GLY A 484 -9.27 0.44 13.74
N TRP A 485 -9.91 -0.74 13.57
CA TRP A 485 -11.33 -0.92 13.93
C TRP A 485 -11.66 -2.35 14.37
N GLY A 486 -11.67 -3.30 13.42
CA GLY A 486 -12.17 -4.66 13.62
C GLY A 486 -13.60 -4.86 13.11
N LEU A 487 -13.82 -4.68 11.80
CA LEU A 487 -15.14 -4.90 11.18
C LEU A 487 -15.77 -6.25 11.55
N PRO A 488 -15.04 -7.39 11.58
CA PRO A 488 -15.63 -8.68 11.96
C PRO A 488 -16.32 -8.70 13.33
N ILE A 489 -15.89 -7.84 14.26
CA ILE A 489 -16.53 -7.67 15.58
C ILE A 489 -17.88 -6.97 15.40
N THR A 490 -17.91 -5.85 14.68
CA THR A 490 -19.16 -5.10 14.42
C THR A 490 -20.17 -5.95 13.66
N GLU A 491 -19.70 -6.74 12.69
CA GLU A 491 -20.53 -7.65 11.91
C GLU A 491 -21.13 -8.75 12.80
N ALA A 492 -20.33 -9.39 13.67
CA ALA A 492 -20.85 -10.36 14.63
C ALA A 492 -21.95 -9.77 15.53
N LEU A 493 -21.74 -8.54 16.01
CA LEU A 493 -22.71 -7.82 16.84
C LEU A 493 -24.00 -7.51 16.06
N ALA A 494 -23.91 -7.16 14.76
CA ALA A 494 -25.07 -6.95 13.87
C ALA A 494 -25.99 -8.17 13.81
N HIS A 495 -25.41 -9.36 13.88
CA HIS A 495 -26.11 -10.64 13.88
C HIS A 495 -26.50 -11.12 15.29
N GLY A 496 -26.28 -10.31 16.33
CA GLY A 496 -26.57 -10.67 17.70
C GLY A 496 -25.71 -11.83 18.22
N LYS A 497 -24.52 -12.04 17.65
CA LYS A 497 -23.61 -13.14 17.99
C LYS A 497 -22.59 -12.69 19.03
N VAL A 498 -22.30 -13.56 20.00
CA VAL A 498 -21.17 -13.37 20.91
C VAL A 498 -19.88 -13.35 20.11
N THR A 499 -19.03 -12.35 20.36
CA THR A 499 -17.71 -12.23 19.74
C THR A 499 -16.63 -12.25 20.81
N VAL A 500 -15.66 -13.16 20.68
CA VAL A 500 -14.49 -13.28 21.55
C VAL A 500 -13.32 -12.55 20.93
N THR A 501 -12.78 -11.53 21.62
CA THR A 501 -11.73 -10.66 21.07
C THR A 501 -10.80 -10.11 22.15
N PRO A 502 -9.51 -9.79 21.86
CA PRO A 502 -8.61 -9.31 22.90
C PRO A 502 -8.89 -7.84 23.27
N ARG A 503 -8.60 -7.45 24.52
CA ARG A 503 -8.91 -6.11 25.06
C ARG A 503 -7.81 -5.07 24.80
N HIS A 504 -7.61 -4.64 23.56
CA HIS A 504 -6.66 -3.57 23.20
C HIS A 504 -7.01 -2.90 21.86
N SER A 505 -6.28 -1.83 21.53
CA SER A 505 -6.43 -1.07 20.27
C SER A 505 -7.88 -0.63 19.98
N ALA A 506 -8.24 -0.45 18.72
CA ALA A 506 -9.61 -0.10 18.33
C ALA A 506 -10.63 -1.25 18.51
N LEU A 507 -10.20 -2.47 18.83
CA LEU A 507 -11.11 -3.61 19.09
C LEU A 507 -12.03 -3.33 20.29
N VAL A 508 -11.59 -2.51 21.23
CA VAL A 508 -12.43 -2.06 22.36
C VAL A 508 -13.53 -1.10 21.89
N GLU A 509 -13.23 -0.23 20.91
CA GLU A 509 -14.23 0.66 20.33
C GLU A 509 -15.25 -0.12 19.48
N ALA A 510 -14.79 -1.05 18.63
CA ALA A 510 -15.68 -1.89 17.84
C ALA A 510 -16.54 -2.83 18.71
N GLY A 511 -15.93 -3.44 19.72
CA GLY A 511 -16.59 -4.42 20.60
C GLY A 511 -17.42 -3.81 21.74
N GLY A 512 -17.19 -2.54 22.10
CA GLY A 512 -17.89 -1.85 23.19
C GLY A 512 -17.95 -2.64 24.50
N GLU A 513 -19.05 -2.52 25.26
CA GLU A 513 -19.19 -3.21 26.55
C GLU A 513 -19.76 -4.63 26.46
N VAL A 514 -20.21 -5.07 25.27
CA VAL A 514 -20.91 -6.35 25.10
C VAL A 514 -20.10 -7.42 24.36
N ALA A 515 -18.96 -7.07 23.77
CA ALA A 515 -18.01 -8.10 23.32
C ALA A 515 -17.46 -8.86 24.53
N THR A 516 -17.13 -10.14 24.31
CA THR A 516 -16.47 -10.98 25.32
C THR A 516 -14.97 -10.83 25.14
N TYR A 517 -14.31 -10.29 26.16
CA TYR A 517 -12.89 -9.95 26.08
C TYR A 517 -11.99 -10.92 26.82
N PHE A 518 -10.80 -11.14 26.27
CA PHE A 518 -9.68 -11.80 26.94
C PHE A 518 -8.42 -10.93 26.93
N THR A 519 -7.44 -11.32 27.73
CA THR A 519 -6.14 -10.65 27.85
C THR A 519 -5.34 -10.84 26.56
N PRO A 520 -4.83 -9.75 25.93
CA PRO A 520 -4.10 -9.85 24.67
C PRO A 520 -2.96 -10.86 24.75
N GLN A 521 -2.83 -11.71 23.73
CA GLN A 521 -1.76 -12.72 23.59
C GLN A 521 -1.71 -13.80 24.70
N SER A 522 -2.73 -13.88 25.56
CA SER A 522 -2.79 -14.89 26.63
C SER A 522 -3.53 -16.15 26.17
N LEU A 523 -2.78 -17.23 25.89
CA LEU A 523 -3.38 -18.53 25.58
C LEU A 523 -4.26 -19.05 26.72
N PRO A 524 -3.85 -19.04 28.00
CA PRO A 524 -4.69 -19.54 29.09
C PRO A 524 -6.02 -18.80 29.23
N ASP A 525 -6.00 -17.47 29.10
CA ASP A 525 -7.20 -16.64 29.23
C ASP A 525 -8.13 -16.78 28.02
N LEU A 526 -7.56 -16.88 26.81
CA LEU A 526 -8.33 -17.20 25.60
C LEU A 526 -9.00 -18.56 25.74
N THR A 527 -8.27 -19.60 26.14
CA THR A 527 -8.82 -20.96 26.31
C THR A 527 -9.95 -20.97 27.33
N ALA A 528 -9.77 -20.36 28.51
CA ALA A 528 -10.82 -20.28 29.54
C ALA A 528 -12.06 -19.50 29.06
N THR A 529 -11.85 -18.41 28.30
CA THR A 529 -12.94 -17.61 27.73
C THR A 529 -13.72 -18.41 26.69
N LEU A 530 -13.03 -19.09 25.78
CA LEU A 530 -13.64 -19.95 24.76
C LEU A 530 -14.37 -21.13 25.40
N GLU A 531 -13.76 -21.81 26.36
CA GLU A 531 -14.36 -22.91 27.12
C GLU A 531 -15.71 -22.50 27.70
N LYS A 532 -15.77 -21.33 28.35
CA LYS A 532 -17.02 -20.78 28.90
C LYS A 532 -18.06 -20.48 27.81
N VAL A 533 -17.67 -19.86 26.70
CA VAL A 533 -18.59 -19.52 25.60
C VAL A 533 -19.14 -20.78 24.90
N ILE A 534 -18.30 -21.81 24.78
CA ILE A 534 -18.62 -23.09 24.13
C ILE A 534 -19.53 -23.93 25.03
N LEU A 535 -19.11 -24.16 26.28
CA LEU A 535 -19.69 -25.17 27.18
C LEU A 535 -20.82 -24.63 28.07
N ASP A 536 -21.04 -23.32 28.16
CA ASP A 536 -22.15 -22.71 28.90
C ASP A 536 -23.14 -21.99 27.95
N PRO A 537 -24.15 -22.72 27.41
CA PRO A 537 -25.19 -22.13 26.57
C PRO A 537 -25.99 -21.02 27.25
N ALA A 538 -26.15 -21.06 28.58
CA ALA A 538 -26.89 -20.05 29.32
C ALA A 538 -26.11 -18.74 29.40
N TYR A 539 -24.79 -18.82 29.65
CA TYR A 539 -23.91 -17.66 29.55
C TYR A 539 -23.93 -17.05 28.15
N ARG A 540 -23.81 -17.88 27.10
CA ARG A 540 -23.85 -17.40 25.71
C ARG A 540 -25.18 -16.71 25.39
N ALA A 541 -26.32 -17.32 25.71
CA ALA A 541 -27.64 -16.73 25.50
C ALA A 541 -27.82 -15.40 26.25
N ALA A 542 -27.31 -15.30 27.48
CA ALA A 542 -27.33 -14.04 28.24
C ALA A 542 -26.48 -12.93 27.56
N GLN A 543 -25.31 -13.27 27.01
CA GLN A 543 -24.52 -12.30 26.25
C GLN A 543 -25.22 -11.89 24.95
N GLU A 544 -25.80 -12.82 24.20
CA GLU A 544 -26.56 -12.48 22.98
C GLU A 544 -27.76 -11.59 23.28
N GLN A 545 -28.46 -11.82 24.39
CA GLN A 545 -29.56 -10.95 24.82
C GLN A 545 -29.05 -9.53 25.12
N ARG A 546 -27.89 -9.40 25.78
CA ARG A 546 -27.25 -8.09 26.00
C ARG A 546 -26.88 -7.41 24.70
N ILE A 547 -26.36 -8.15 23.72
CA ILE A 547 -26.00 -7.63 22.39
C ILE A 547 -27.25 -7.13 21.65
N ARG A 548 -28.31 -7.95 21.58
CA ARG A 548 -29.58 -7.58 20.92
C ARG A 548 -30.32 -6.42 21.59
N ALA A 549 -30.06 -6.17 22.87
CA ALA A 549 -30.63 -5.05 23.61
C ALA A 549 -29.94 -3.70 23.33
N GLN A 550 -28.80 -3.69 22.61
CA GLN A 550 -28.12 -2.45 22.27
C GLN A 550 -28.62 -1.88 20.94
N ASP A 551 -28.65 -0.55 20.86
CA ASP A 551 -28.94 0.19 19.63
C ASP A 551 -27.69 0.32 18.75
N ARG A 552 -27.07 -0.83 18.43
CA ARG A 552 -25.90 -0.92 17.56
C ARG A 552 -25.83 -2.31 16.90
N PRO A 553 -25.18 -2.44 15.73
CA PRO A 553 -24.52 -1.38 14.96
C PRO A 553 -25.49 -0.42 14.27
N ARG A 554 -24.98 0.75 13.90
CA ARG A 554 -25.68 1.80 13.15
C ARG A 554 -25.85 1.41 11.68
N THR A 555 -26.54 2.23 10.89
CA THR A 555 -26.62 2.02 9.43
C THR A 555 -25.39 2.58 8.70
N TRP A 556 -25.10 2.07 7.50
CA TRP A 556 -24.10 2.70 6.63
C TRP A 556 -24.48 4.12 6.20
N ASP A 557 -25.76 4.46 6.18
CA ASP A 557 -26.22 5.84 6.00
C ASP A 557 -25.72 6.74 7.13
N ALA A 558 -25.80 6.31 8.38
CA ALA A 558 -25.25 7.07 9.51
C ALA A 558 -23.73 7.26 9.41
N VAL A 559 -22.99 6.22 9.02
CA VAL A 559 -21.52 6.32 8.81
C VAL A 559 -21.17 7.26 7.66
N LYS A 560 -21.92 7.19 6.55
CA LYS A 560 -21.80 8.15 5.45
C LYS A 560 -22.11 9.57 5.93
N ASP A 561 -23.17 9.77 6.72
CA ASP A 561 -23.55 11.10 7.22
C ASP A 561 -22.49 11.69 8.15
N ASP A 562 -21.88 10.87 9.02
CA ASP A 562 -20.73 11.26 9.85
C ASP A 562 -19.52 11.66 8.99
N ALA A 563 -19.19 10.88 7.97
CA ALA A 563 -18.09 11.19 7.05
C ALA A 563 -18.33 12.51 6.31
N LEU A 564 -19.52 12.72 5.77
CA LEU A 564 -19.89 13.97 5.09
C LEU A 564 -19.90 15.15 6.07
N ALA A 565 -20.39 14.97 7.30
CA ALA A 565 -20.35 16.00 8.34
C ALA A 565 -18.91 16.40 8.72
N ALA A 566 -18.02 15.42 8.88
CA ALA A 566 -16.59 15.67 9.11
C ALA A 566 -15.95 16.43 7.94
N ILE A 567 -16.27 16.06 6.70
CA ILE A 567 -15.80 16.77 5.50
C ILE A 567 -16.32 18.21 5.47
N ARG A 568 -17.58 18.48 5.86
CA ARG A 568 -18.10 19.86 5.98
C ARG A 568 -17.32 20.68 7.00
N GLN A 569 -17.05 20.09 8.16
CA GLN A 569 -16.28 20.76 9.21
C GLN A 569 -14.87 21.10 8.71
N LEU A 570 -14.18 20.16 8.06
CA LEU A 570 -12.88 20.41 7.45
C LEU A 570 -12.94 21.46 6.33
N ALA A 571 -13.98 21.45 5.49
CA ALA A 571 -14.15 22.43 4.42
C ALA A 571 -14.35 23.87 4.96
N SER A 572 -14.91 24.02 6.16
CA SER A 572 -15.08 25.31 6.84
C SER A 572 -13.78 25.91 7.37
N LEU A 573 -12.72 25.09 7.52
CA LEU A 573 -11.42 25.56 7.98
C LEU A 573 -10.69 26.37 6.89
N PRO A 574 -9.85 27.35 7.28
CA PRO A 574 -8.96 28.04 6.35
C PRO A 574 -8.10 27.05 5.57
N ALA A 575 -7.95 27.26 4.27
CA ALA A 575 -7.10 26.42 3.42
C ALA A 575 -5.67 26.40 3.97
N ARG A 576 -5.08 25.22 4.13
CA ARG A 576 -3.67 25.07 4.51
C ARG A 576 -2.77 25.15 3.27
N PRO A 577 -1.88 26.16 3.15
CA PRO A 577 -0.99 26.26 2.00
C PRO A 577 0.10 25.18 2.05
N VAL A 578 0.35 24.52 0.92
CA VAL A 578 1.42 23.51 0.80
C VAL A 578 2.81 24.11 1.06
N ALA A 579 3.02 25.37 0.67
CA ALA A 579 4.33 26.03 0.74
C ALA A 579 4.72 26.49 2.16
N GLU A 580 3.78 26.56 3.11
CA GLU A 580 4.01 27.06 4.47
C GLU A 580 4.22 25.93 5.49
N ALA A 581 4.00 24.67 5.11
CA ALA A 581 3.95 23.56 6.06
C ALA A 581 5.31 23.16 6.64
N ALA A 582 6.42 23.36 5.92
CA ALA A 582 7.77 23.08 6.40
C ALA A 582 8.84 23.88 5.63
N PRO A 583 9.31 25.04 6.15
CA PRO A 583 10.45 25.74 5.58
C PRO A 583 11.74 24.94 5.73
N LEU A 584 12.67 25.13 4.79
CA LEU A 584 14.02 24.61 4.92
C LEU A 584 14.75 25.33 6.05
N ALA A 585 15.61 24.61 6.77
CA ALA A 585 16.56 25.20 7.69
C ALA A 585 17.82 25.63 6.92
N LEU A 586 18.22 26.89 7.07
CA LEU A 586 19.48 27.36 6.52
C LEU A 586 20.64 26.65 7.23
N GLY A 587 21.65 26.23 6.45
CA GLY A 587 22.81 25.47 6.90
C GLY A 587 22.57 23.97 7.05
N GLN A 588 21.35 23.47 6.82
CA GLN A 588 21.04 22.05 6.85
C GLN A 588 21.21 21.41 5.47
N THR A 589 21.92 20.26 5.43
CA THR A 589 22.01 19.42 4.24
C THR A 589 20.77 18.54 4.09
N TYR A 590 20.18 18.56 2.91
CA TYR A 590 19.07 17.70 2.49
C TYR A 590 19.56 16.67 1.47
N ALA A 591 19.57 15.39 1.86
CA ALA A 591 19.91 14.29 0.97
C ALA A 591 18.71 13.91 0.10
N LEU A 592 18.87 13.98 -1.22
CA LEU A 592 17.85 13.70 -2.23
C LEU A 592 17.96 12.27 -2.75
N ARG A 593 17.91 11.32 -1.81
CA ARG A 593 17.98 9.89 -2.06
C ARG A 593 16.84 9.16 -1.36
N ARG A 594 16.61 7.91 -1.76
CA ARG A 594 15.74 6.99 -1.02
C ARG A 594 16.39 6.68 0.32
N MET A 595 15.73 7.10 1.39
CA MET A 595 16.13 6.81 2.76
C MET A 595 15.14 5.81 3.34
N GLU A 596 15.65 4.68 3.81
CA GLU A 596 14.86 3.72 4.57
C GLU A 596 14.93 4.13 6.04
N SER A 597 13.76 4.19 6.68
CA SER A 597 13.63 4.49 8.09
C SER A 597 12.60 3.54 8.69
N PRO A 598 12.88 2.95 9.87
CA PRO A 598 11.91 2.12 10.57
C PRO A 598 10.79 2.96 11.19
N THR A 599 10.97 4.28 11.32
CA THR A 599 10.02 5.21 11.94
C THR A 599 9.82 6.47 11.10
N PRO A 600 8.69 7.19 11.26
CA PRO A 600 8.45 8.44 10.56
C PRO A 600 9.56 9.47 10.82
N ALA A 601 10.05 10.11 9.77
CA ALA A 601 11.10 11.12 9.85
C ALA A 601 10.89 12.23 8.81
N LEU A 602 11.20 13.47 9.19
CA LEU A 602 10.99 14.62 8.29
C LEU A 602 11.97 14.60 7.09
N ALA A 603 13.19 14.11 7.27
CA ALA A 603 14.20 14.07 6.20
C ALA A 603 13.72 13.38 4.90
N PRO A 604 13.20 12.13 4.91
CA PRO A 604 12.66 11.50 3.70
C PRO A 604 11.42 12.21 3.14
N ALA A 605 10.59 12.82 3.98
CA ALA A 605 9.46 13.62 3.52
C ALA A 605 9.92 14.89 2.78
N MET A 606 10.93 15.59 3.30
CA MET A 606 11.50 16.78 2.69
C MET A 606 12.18 16.49 1.34
N ALA A 607 12.88 15.36 1.25
CA ALA A 607 13.50 14.92 -0.01
C ALA A 607 12.46 14.70 -1.13
N ASP A 608 11.25 14.28 -0.76
CA ASP A 608 10.14 14.20 -1.71
C ASP A 608 9.48 15.56 -1.95
N LEU A 609 9.28 16.34 -0.89
CA LEU A 609 8.54 17.61 -0.88
C LEU A 609 9.12 18.62 -1.87
N ILE A 610 10.44 18.82 -1.86
CA ILE A 610 11.09 19.90 -2.60
C ILE A 610 11.18 19.62 -4.11
N ARG A 611 11.06 18.36 -4.52
CA ARG A 611 11.00 17.98 -5.94
C ARG A 611 9.64 18.34 -6.50
N ASP A 612 9.63 19.22 -7.49
CA ASP A 612 8.42 19.74 -8.09
C ASP A 612 8.27 19.35 -9.56
N GLY A 613 7.03 19.27 -10.01
CA GLY A 613 6.69 18.97 -11.39
C GLY A 613 7.11 17.58 -11.86
N SER A 614 7.18 17.43 -13.18
CA SER A 614 7.33 16.13 -13.84
C SER A 614 8.75 15.71 -14.16
N GLY A 615 9.71 16.65 -14.14
CA GLY A 615 11.09 16.49 -14.66
C GLY A 615 12.04 15.64 -13.81
N TRP A 616 11.52 14.74 -12.98
CA TRP A 616 12.29 13.96 -12.01
C TRP A 616 11.93 12.49 -12.09
N TYR A 617 12.94 11.63 -12.15
CA TYR A 617 12.79 10.21 -11.87
C TYR A 617 12.48 9.96 -10.37
N PRO A 618 12.04 8.75 -9.99
CA PRO A 618 11.91 8.36 -8.58
C PRO A 618 13.23 8.45 -7.82
N LEU A 619 13.17 8.65 -6.49
CA LEU A 619 14.34 8.66 -5.62
C LEU A 619 15.04 7.29 -5.63
N GLU A 620 16.36 7.29 -5.70
CA GLU A 620 17.22 6.09 -5.71
C GLU A 620 18.18 6.09 -4.51
N ASN A 621 18.90 5.00 -4.26
CA ASN A 621 19.75 4.88 -3.06
C ASN A 621 20.94 5.86 -3.04
N TRP A 622 21.39 6.32 -4.20
CA TRP A 622 22.52 7.25 -4.31
C TRP A 622 22.10 8.72 -4.44
N GLY A 623 20.85 8.99 -4.86
CA GLY A 623 20.40 10.33 -5.25
C GLY A 623 19.15 10.28 -6.12
N VAL A 624 18.98 11.27 -6.98
CA VAL A 624 17.88 11.34 -7.94
C VAL A 624 18.35 11.93 -9.25
N SER A 625 17.97 11.31 -10.38
CA SER A 625 18.21 11.87 -11.71
C SER A 625 17.06 12.78 -12.13
N THR A 626 17.43 13.90 -12.75
CA THR A 626 16.49 14.68 -13.56
C THR A 626 16.17 13.92 -14.85
N MET A 627 15.00 14.18 -15.43
CA MET A 627 14.68 13.78 -16.80
C MET A 627 15.33 14.77 -17.79
N ALA A 628 15.35 14.44 -19.08
CA ALA A 628 15.61 15.43 -20.12
C ALA A 628 14.68 16.65 -19.99
N GLY A 629 15.21 17.82 -20.29
CA GLY A 629 14.58 19.13 -20.15
C GLY A 629 14.75 19.72 -18.76
N ILE A 630 13.69 20.37 -18.28
CA ILE A 630 13.71 21.14 -17.04
C ILE A 630 13.16 20.30 -15.89
N ALA A 631 13.95 20.24 -14.81
CA ALA A 631 13.53 19.72 -13.51
C ALA A 631 13.51 20.86 -12.48
N THR A 632 12.44 20.97 -11.70
CA THR A 632 12.25 22.09 -10.78
C THR A 632 12.36 21.62 -9.33
N LEU A 633 13.15 22.33 -8.52
CA LEU A 633 13.05 22.31 -7.07
C LEU A 633 12.29 23.54 -6.58
N ARG A 634 11.36 23.34 -5.66
CA ARG A 634 10.74 24.43 -4.90
C ARG A 634 11.21 24.35 -3.47
N LEU A 635 11.83 25.43 -3.01
CA LEU A 635 12.55 25.50 -1.75
C LEU A 635 11.86 26.55 -0.85
N PRO A 636 10.92 26.13 0.03
CA PRO A 636 10.30 27.04 0.98
C PRO A 636 11.37 27.59 1.93
N LEU A 637 11.43 28.92 2.04
CA LEU A 637 12.44 29.59 2.84
C LEU A 637 11.92 29.88 4.25
N PRO A 638 12.78 29.83 5.28
CA PRO A 638 12.38 30.21 6.63
C PRO A 638 12.16 31.72 6.72
N PRO A 639 11.35 32.19 7.69
CA PRO A 639 11.25 33.62 7.99
C PRO A 639 12.63 34.25 8.22
N GLY A 640 12.88 35.45 7.68
CA GLY A 640 14.19 36.13 7.80
C GLY A 640 15.29 35.57 6.91
N ALA A 641 14.93 34.92 5.80
CA ALA A 641 15.84 34.60 4.70
C ALA A 641 15.98 35.79 3.72
N ASP A 642 16.13 37.01 4.24
CA ASP A 642 16.18 38.28 3.49
C ASP A 642 17.60 38.76 3.14
N ALA A 643 18.60 37.95 3.46
CA ALA A 643 19.99 38.15 3.09
C ALA A 643 20.38 37.34 1.84
N PRO A 644 21.46 37.72 1.14
CA PRO A 644 22.06 36.88 0.09
C PRO A 644 22.32 35.45 0.58
N LEU A 645 21.97 34.48 -0.27
CA LEU A 645 22.06 33.05 0.05
C LEU A 645 23.09 32.35 -0.83
N ARG A 646 23.69 31.28 -0.32
CA ARG A 646 24.50 30.35 -1.09
C ARG A 646 23.80 29.00 -1.17
N ALA A 647 23.62 28.51 -2.39
CA ALA A 647 23.18 27.14 -2.64
C ALA A 647 24.39 26.24 -2.89
N CYS A 648 24.46 25.11 -2.17
CA CYS A 648 25.47 24.08 -2.35
C CYS A 648 24.78 22.82 -2.89
N LEU A 649 25.13 22.40 -4.10
CA LEU A 649 24.55 21.22 -4.75
C LEU A 649 25.63 20.17 -5.00
N THR A 650 25.40 18.94 -4.58
CA THR A 650 26.24 17.80 -4.97
C THR A 650 25.59 17.09 -6.15
N LEU A 651 26.27 17.11 -7.29
CA LEU A 651 25.77 16.70 -8.59
C LEU A 651 26.55 15.50 -9.12
N ARG A 652 25.91 14.70 -9.97
CA ARG A 652 26.53 13.58 -10.68
C ARG A 652 26.02 13.53 -12.11
N ALA A 653 26.90 13.61 -13.10
CA ALA A 653 26.50 13.56 -14.51
C ALA A 653 26.64 12.14 -15.10
N PRO A 654 25.65 11.65 -15.86
CA PRO A 654 25.73 10.34 -16.52
C PRO A 654 26.67 10.35 -17.74
N ALA A 655 26.95 11.52 -18.31
CA ALA A 655 27.88 11.76 -19.41
C ALA A 655 28.41 13.20 -19.29
N ASP A 656 29.39 13.54 -20.12
CA ASP A 656 29.84 14.94 -20.23
C ASP A 656 28.68 15.79 -20.71
N MET A 657 28.32 16.80 -19.92
CA MET A 657 27.16 17.64 -20.23
C MET A 657 27.31 19.03 -19.65
N GLU A 658 26.62 19.97 -20.29
CA GLU A 658 26.45 21.32 -19.79
C GLU A 658 25.02 21.46 -19.25
N VAL A 659 24.90 22.02 -18.05
CA VAL A 659 23.63 22.12 -17.33
C VAL A 659 23.41 23.57 -16.94
N GLU A 660 22.24 24.11 -17.27
CA GLU A 660 21.83 25.46 -16.88
C GLU A 660 21.03 25.40 -15.57
N PHE A 661 21.47 26.16 -14.57
CA PHE A 661 20.79 26.32 -13.28
C PHE A 661 20.20 27.73 -13.22
N ARG A 662 18.88 27.82 -13.05
CA ARG A 662 18.15 29.09 -12.92
C ARG A 662 17.51 29.19 -11.55
N PHE A 663 17.95 30.15 -10.76
CA PHE A 663 17.39 30.46 -9.46
C PHE A 663 16.50 31.69 -9.56
N HIS A 664 15.26 31.61 -9.08
CA HIS A 664 14.34 32.75 -9.04
C HIS A 664 13.37 32.66 -7.88
N THR A 665 12.78 33.80 -7.54
CA THR A 665 11.58 33.83 -6.70
C THR A 665 10.38 34.07 -7.63
N PRO A 666 9.17 33.54 -7.34
CA PRO A 666 8.02 33.74 -8.21
C PRO A 666 7.74 35.23 -8.49
N GLY A 667 7.86 35.65 -9.76
CA GLY A 667 7.70 37.05 -10.18
C GLY A 667 8.92 37.96 -9.94
N GLY A 668 10.02 37.43 -9.40
CA GLY A 668 11.28 38.13 -9.18
C GLY A 668 12.32 37.91 -10.29
N PRO A 669 13.52 38.51 -10.16
CA PRO A 669 14.61 38.32 -11.12
C PRO A 669 15.17 36.90 -11.06
N THR A 670 15.74 36.45 -12.19
CA THR A 670 16.37 35.13 -12.34
C THR A 670 17.88 35.26 -12.37
N SER A 671 18.57 34.46 -11.56
CA SER A 671 20.02 34.24 -11.62
C SER A 671 20.32 32.95 -12.37
N THR A 672 21.09 33.03 -13.46
CA THR A 672 21.40 31.89 -14.33
C THR A 672 22.88 31.53 -14.23
N PHE A 673 23.18 30.24 -14.12
CA PHE A 673 24.52 29.68 -14.06
C PHE A 673 24.66 28.51 -15.02
N LEU A 674 25.80 28.45 -15.71
CA LEU A 674 26.11 27.37 -16.64
C LEU A 674 27.26 26.53 -16.05
N VAL A 675 27.04 25.22 -15.92
CA VAL A 675 28.02 24.31 -15.31
C VAL A 675 28.31 23.16 -16.25
N THR A 676 29.59 22.97 -16.56
CA THR A 676 30.06 21.81 -17.31
C THR A 676 30.44 20.70 -16.33
N LEU A 677 29.84 19.53 -16.47
CA LEU A 677 30.08 18.36 -15.63
C LEU A 677 30.70 17.24 -16.47
N GLN A 678 31.61 16.48 -15.85
CA GLN A 678 32.25 15.32 -16.47
C GLN A 678 31.52 14.03 -16.10
N ALA A 679 31.52 13.07 -17.01
CA ALA A 679 30.85 11.78 -16.85
C ALA A 679 31.34 11.04 -15.59
N GLY A 680 30.40 10.57 -14.76
CA GLY A 680 30.69 9.67 -13.63
C GLY A 680 31.28 10.36 -12.39
N GLU A 681 31.76 11.59 -12.49
CA GLU A 681 32.26 12.35 -11.35
C GLU A 681 31.12 12.90 -10.50
N THR A 682 31.31 12.83 -9.18
CA THR A 682 30.46 13.56 -8.24
C THR A 682 31.13 14.90 -7.93
N GLN A 683 30.48 15.99 -8.30
CA GLN A 683 31.02 17.34 -8.16
C GLN A 683 30.10 18.17 -7.27
N THR A 684 30.69 19.01 -6.40
CA THR A 684 29.94 19.96 -5.58
C THR A 684 30.05 21.34 -6.19
N CYS A 685 28.92 21.95 -6.51
CA CYS A 685 28.82 23.29 -7.08
C CYS A 685 28.23 24.27 -6.05
N LEU A 686 28.81 25.46 -6.00
CA LEU A 686 28.40 26.55 -5.11
C LEU A 686 27.83 27.71 -5.95
N PHE A 687 26.64 28.18 -5.60
CA PHE A 687 25.95 29.26 -6.32
C PHE A 687 25.65 30.39 -5.34
N ASP A 688 26.20 31.58 -5.61
CA ASP A 688 25.91 32.79 -4.84
C ASP A 688 24.67 33.49 -5.42
N LEU A 689 23.66 33.65 -4.57
CA LEU A 689 22.35 34.15 -4.95
C LEU A 689 22.09 35.50 -4.28
N PRO A 690 21.42 36.45 -4.98
CA PRO A 690 20.94 37.67 -4.34
C PRO A 690 19.92 37.33 -3.24
N ALA A 691 19.64 38.31 -2.39
CA ALA A 691 18.58 38.18 -1.40
C ALA A 691 17.24 37.82 -2.08
N PRO A 692 16.57 36.74 -1.67
CA PRO A 692 15.33 36.32 -2.28
C PRO A 692 14.21 37.32 -1.97
N SER A 693 13.41 37.66 -2.97
CA SER A 693 12.34 38.66 -2.85
C SER A 693 11.01 38.11 -2.31
N GLY A 694 10.96 36.82 -1.98
CA GLY A 694 9.75 36.14 -1.53
C GLY A 694 10.04 34.87 -0.72
N PRO A 695 9.00 34.22 -0.16
CA PRO A 695 9.13 33.12 0.80
C PRO A 695 9.50 31.77 0.15
N THR A 696 9.72 31.73 -1.16
CA THR A 696 10.04 30.49 -1.88
C THR A 696 11.08 30.80 -2.93
N LEU A 697 12.19 30.07 -2.86
CA LEU A 697 13.20 30.01 -3.92
C LEU A 697 12.85 28.85 -4.86
N VAL A 698 12.90 29.10 -6.16
CA VAL A 698 12.71 28.09 -7.21
C VAL A 698 14.06 27.89 -7.89
N LEU A 699 14.45 26.63 -8.06
CA LEU A 699 15.60 26.23 -8.85
C LEU A 699 15.12 25.39 -10.02
N ASP A 700 15.26 25.91 -11.23
CA ASP A 700 15.09 25.15 -12.47
C ASP A 700 16.45 24.63 -12.94
N ILE A 701 16.54 23.33 -13.15
CA ILE A 701 17.73 22.61 -13.64
C ILE A 701 17.41 22.15 -15.06
N ASP A 702 18.04 22.77 -16.05
CA ASP A 702 17.87 22.42 -17.46
C ASP A 702 19.03 21.53 -17.91
N SER A 703 18.74 20.25 -18.10
CA SER A 703 19.70 19.24 -18.60
C SER A 703 19.64 19.08 -20.11
N GLY A 704 18.90 19.95 -20.82
CA GLY A 704 18.73 19.90 -22.26
C GLY A 704 18.12 18.58 -22.72
N GLU A 705 18.63 18.03 -23.81
CA GLU A 705 18.15 16.76 -24.37
C GLU A 705 18.45 15.54 -23.47
N GLY A 706 19.30 15.66 -22.44
CA GLY A 706 19.73 14.53 -21.61
C GLY A 706 20.47 13.44 -22.40
N GLN A 707 20.86 12.38 -21.70
CA GLN A 707 21.63 11.26 -22.24
C GLN A 707 20.88 9.95 -22.05
N TYR A 708 20.86 9.11 -23.08
CA TYR A 708 20.38 7.74 -22.92
C TYR A 708 21.38 6.92 -22.11
N ALA A 709 20.89 6.31 -21.03
CA ALA A 709 21.63 5.35 -20.24
C ALA A 709 20.73 4.18 -19.86
N LEU A 710 21.31 2.98 -19.82
CA LEU A 710 20.66 1.82 -19.24
C LEU A 710 20.78 1.91 -17.72
N GLN A 711 19.66 2.06 -17.03
CA GLN A 711 19.61 2.10 -15.57
C GLN A 711 18.51 1.15 -15.10
N PHE A 712 18.85 0.22 -14.21
CA PHE A 712 17.96 -0.87 -13.77
C PHE A 712 17.33 -1.68 -14.94
N GLY A 713 18.06 -1.83 -16.05
CA GLY A 713 17.58 -2.55 -17.23
C GLY A 713 16.59 -1.78 -18.11
N GLU A 714 16.35 -0.49 -17.84
CA GLU A 714 15.54 0.37 -18.69
C GLU A 714 16.39 1.43 -19.38
N ALA A 715 16.12 1.67 -20.67
CA ALA A 715 16.68 2.83 -21.37
C ALA A 715 15.98 4.09 -20.86
N ARG A 716 16.69 4.91 -20.09
CA ARG A 716 16.21 6.18 -19.55
C ARG A 716 16.94 7.33 -20.19
N ARG A 717 16.23 8.45 -20.37
CA ARG A 717 16.79 9.70 -20.86
C ARG A 717 17.14 10.58 -19.65
N LEU A 718 18.36 10.40 -19.15
CA LEU A 718 18.84 10.98 -17.90
C LEU A 718 19.40 12.39 -18.12
N GLY A 719 18.96 13.34 -17.30
CA GLY A 719 19.67 14.59 -17.10
C GLY A 719 20.72 14.47 -15.99
N VAL A 720 21.08 15.59 -15.38
CA VAL A 720 21.98 15.60 -14.22
C VAL A 720 21.36 14.89 -13.01
N GLY A 721 22.18 14.17 -12.25
CA GLY A 721 21.86 13.61 -10.95
C GLY A 721 22.11 14.62 -9.83
N LEU A 722 21.22 14.64 -8.84
CA LEU A 722 21.31 15.47 -7.64
C LEU A 722 21.34 14.56 -6.41
N ILE A 723 22.33 14.78 -5.53
CA ILE A 723 22.58 13.97 -4.35
C ILE A 723 22.23 14.75 -3.09
N ASN A 724 22.79 15.95 -2.94
CA ASN A 724 22.59 16.78 -1.76
C ASN A 724 22.28 18.22 -2.15
N LEU A 725 21.49 18.89 -1.31
CA LEU A 725 21.20 20.31 -1.39
C LEU A 725 21.33 20.96 -0.01
N MET A 726 22.03 22.09 0.07
CA MET A 726 22.02 22.96 1.24
C MET A 726 21.82 24.41 0.79
N LEU A 727 21.02 25.17 1.55
CA LEU A 727 20.97 26.63 1.46
C LEU A 727 21.56 27.22 2.74
N CYS A 728 22.43 28.21 2.65
CA CYS A 728 22.95 28.94 3.82
C CYS A 728 23.09 30.44 3.51
N ARG A 729 23.29 31.28 4.52
CA ARG A 729 23.66 32.69 4.28
C ARG A 729 25.10 32.76 3.77
N LEU A 730 25.44 33.77 2.97
CA LEU A 730 26.79 33.92 2.41
C LEU A 730 27.88 33.96 3.50
N GLU A 731 27.55 34.64 4.60
CA GLU A 731 28.37 34.86 5.79
C GLU A 731 28.36 33.68 6.79
N ASP A 732 27.55 32.64 6.56
CA ASP A 732 27.49 31.46 7.43
C ASP A 732 28.67 30.51 7.16
N HIS A 733 29.85 30.92 7.63
CA HIS A 733 31.08 30.17 7.45
C HIS A 733 31.04 28.80 8.15
N ALA A 734 30.34 28.69 9.28
CA ALA A 734 30.24 27.45 10.03
C ALA A 734 29.48 26.38 9.25
N ALA A 735 28.28 26.70 8.74
CA ALA A 735 27.51 25.77 7.92
C ALA A 735 28.28 25.31 6.66
N ARG A 736 29.03 26.23 6.05
CA ARG A 736 29.87 25.91 4.89
C ARG A 736 31.03 24.96 5.22
N ILE A 737 31.68 25.14 6.37
CA ILE A 737 32.74 24.23 6.83
C ILE A 737 32.15 22.86 7.15
N THR A 738 31.04 22.80 7.91
CA THR A 738 30.35 21.53 8.21
C THR A 738 29.96 20.79 6.94
N PHE A 739 29.38 21.49 5.95
CA PHE A 739 29.05 20.89 4.67
C PHE A 739 30.29 20.33 3.96
N LEU A 740 31.40 21.07 3.93
CA LEU A 740 32.64 20.57 3.33
C LEU A 740 33.20 19.37 4.09
N GLU A 741 33.13 19.37 5.42
CA GLU A 741 33.58 18.26 6.26
C GLU A 741 32.78 16.99 6.01
N ASP A 742 31.45 17.11 5.96
CA ASP A 742 30.54 15.98 5.71
C ASP A 742 30.70 15.35 4.32
N HIS A 743 31.18 16.12 3.33
CA HIS A 743 31.18 15.70 1.92
C HIS A 743 32.58 15.51 1.30
N SER A 744 33.62 16.09 1.89
CA SER A 744 34.98 16.09 1.33
C SER A 744 35.97 15.25 2.16
N PHE A 745 35.63 14.91 3.41
CA PHE A 745 36.50 14.14 4.30
C PHE A 745 35.80 12.88 4.79
N ASN A 746 36.55 11.78 4.87
CA ASN A 746 36.10 10.58 5.57
C ASN A 746 36.40 10.75 7.06
N THR A 747 35.39 11.10 7.85
CA THR A 747 35.52 11.16 9.31
C THR A 747 35.63 9.73 9.85
N VAL A 748 36.86 9.31 10.18
CA VAL A 748 37.12 8.01 10.80
C VAL A 748 36.95 8.15 12.32
N LEU A 749 35.80 7.74 12.84
CA LEU A 749 35.56 7.66 14.27
C LEU A 749 36.09 6.34 14.84
N PRO A 750 36.63 6.33 16.08
CA PRO A 750 37.00 5.09 16.74
C PRO A 750 35.76 4.21 16.93
N ALA A 751 35.89 2.91 16.65
CA ALA A 751 34.85 1.94 16.95
C ALA A 751 34.52 2.03 18.45
N THR A 752 33.30 2.45 18.78
CA THR A 752 32.83 2.46 20.17
C THR A 752 32.64 1.00 20.60
N PRO A 753 33.15 0.59 21.78
CA PRO A 753 33.13 -0.81 22.22
C PRO A 753 31.73 -1.38 22.43
#